data_AF-A0A9J2PMN6-F1
#
_entry.id   AF-A0A9J2PMN6-F1
#
_cell.length_a   1.000
_cell.length_b   1.000
_cell.length_c   1.000
_cell.angle_alpha   90.00
_cell.angle_beta   90.00
_cell.angle_gamma   90.00
#
_symmetry.space_group_name_H-M   'P 1'
#
loop_
_entity.id
_entity.type
_entity.pdbx_description
1 polymer ?
#
loop_
_entity_poly.entity_id
_entity_poly.type
_entity_poly.pdbx_seq_one_letter_code
_entity_poly.pdbx_strand_id
1 'polypeptide(L)'
;MESGIRLPWKGGVSHLKSEQKLEQEFDDSQSVFIKITMTCERDLEDVIWGRKDWNRYVAELAECDSVDEHVLLQRIELVKDSIGRQLRRAVEQNHSRLVEQAGALQGLDAARQVICSEMDQLYDNAEKLSSRFLSIYEELEALGRSLERLYSVNRIVAGLNRLKLLERLGSLNELVKRSETICELEAVIARTSSLSDIARMREAIVETIPKLTKDARRNAVEQLKSSMQTLNAPMVLSCVRALHNLNCYDAEIKRLLDEEGNKLDAAFLKLGTHPSAANKSLPQLTADVQTALEQFLLLGTEVATGICVRIASIIRVRVPENAPYACRVVQHLTRMLRRTIAADVQPIRDALEPLKRGLLSHALSNMFRAVNEAFEDPTVPTTVIEKVSGAIREQMTSVNWDTELSNEMEVNVGKVMELCAQKIEQMLVLDDSALQVGEHISSVQALNYSLLNVAHSLSVLWSRFSEPLIRLMDSAREAIVRVAHISVRTILLSLHDERLGSPSPYAKELYNYLIAFNQHVTLIEPFMLVRHTMHNFVTYVVEMFLLSATLTRPVENAQLSLLSSDLLYVAEALRCFNIDVPILLHVHDIAAALLLTPGELIETSVMPFWAVVQLLISQCEPAILSPPESAGWTKLEYVKWFMGHTNIERLNFFKSLVDFYTLSVVSNNRTEFVCNYHYILEVLNTACGSSDVDWSLSKVIKLDLGNTCKEVMASSTPTSNDDEWEEVAMVLEIRGAMDNISTQDAICAHRCAVRRAHTDAPLVQISGTLFTSQWEFASGSDLILRADGQQLQPIGASDVRLVAEKALISPDD
;
A
#
# COMPACT_ATOMS: atom_id res chain seq x y z
N MET A 1 -42.28 -17.91 -11.60
CA MET A 1 -41.23 -18.69 -10.91
C MET A 1 -41.93 -19.71 -10.05
N GLU A 2 -41.76 -20.97 -10.45
CA GLU A 2 -42.28 -22.16 -9.81
C GLU A 2 -41.51 -22.47 -8.51
N SER A 3 -42.21 -23.09 -7.57
CA SER A 3 -41.81 -24.16 -6.65
C SER A 3 -42.55 -23.95 -5.31
N GLY A 4 -43.40 -24.83 -4.79
CA GLY A 4 -43.76 -26.19 -5.18
C GLY A 4 -43.52 -27.14 -4.00
N ILE A 5 -44.48 -27.31 -3.09
CA ILE A 5 -44.56 -28.43 -2.13
C ILE A 5 -46.05 -28.72 -1.85
N ARG A 6 -46.70 -29.53 -2.71
CA ARG A 6 -47.18 -30.92 -2.49
C ARG A 6 -48.25 -31.13 -1.39
N LEU A 7 -49.48 -31.38 -1.86
CA LEU A 7 -50.60 -32.06 -1.17
C LEU A 7 -50.32 -33.58 -1.04
N PRO A 8 -50.99 -34.28 -0.11
CA PRO A 8 -52.12 -35.17 -0.46
C PRO A 8 -53.26 -35.17 0.61
N TRP A 9 -54.54 -35.53 0.45
CA TRP A 9 -55.36 -36.17 -0.60
C TRP A 9 -56.87 -35.97 -0.27
N LYS A 10 -57.69 -36.07 -1.32
CA LYS A 10 -59.17 -36.20 -1.46
C LYS A 10 -59.87 -36.99 -0.33
N GLY A 11 -61.11 -36.70 0.12
CA GLY A 11 -62.27 -36.13 -0.57
C GLY A 11 -63.16 -37.23 -1.16
N GLY A 12 -64.32 -37.52 -0.55
CA GLY A 12 -65.39 -38.28 -1.21
C GLY A 12 -66.41 -38.94 -0.29
N VAL A 13 -67.58 -38.32 -0.13
CA VAL A 13 -68.85 -39.04 0.07
C VAL A 13 -69.97 -38.27 -0.64
N SER A 14 -70.44 -38.81 -1.76
CA SER A 14 -71.87 -38.88 -2.12
C SER A 14 -72.01 -39.40 -3.56
N HIS A 15 -72.84 -40.43 -3.77
CA HIS A 15 -74.03 -40.31 -4.61
C HIS A 15 -74.90 -41.58 -4.60
N LEU A 16 -76.19 -41.33 -4.76
CA LEU A 16 -77.34 -42.24 -4.77
C LEU A 16 -77.46 -43.09 -6.04
N LYS A 17 -78.10 -44.26 -5.85
CA LYS A 17 -79.08 -45.00 -6.71
C LYS A 17 -79.10 -44.74 -8.23
N SER A 18 -79.05 -45.81 -9.03
CA SER A 18 -80.25 -46.40 -9.68
C SER A 18 -79.93 -47.60 -10.61
N GLU A 19 -80.94 -48.46 -10.67
CA GLU A 19 -81.27 -49.67 -11.47
C GLU A 19 -80.66 -49.85 -12.89
N GLN A 20 -80.35 -51.11 -13.26
CA GLN A 20 -81.13 -51.90 -14.25
C GLN A 20 -80.57 -53.33 -14.52
N LYS A 21 -81.47 -54.32 -14.42
CA LYS A 21 -81.74 -55.50 -15.28
C LYS A 21 -80.66 -56.52 -15.76
N LEU A 22 -81.02 -57.79 -15.49
CA LEU A 22 -81.12 -58.99 -16.38
C LEU A 22 -80.03 -60.07 -16.42
N GLU A 23 -80.56 -61.31 -16.60
CA GLU A 23 -79.97 -62.62 -16.98
C GLU A 23 -79.44 -63.52 -15.85
N GLN A 24 -80.20 -64.58 -15.50
CA GLN A 24 -80.09 -66.01 -15.95
C GLN A 24 -79.07 -66.76 -15.08
N GLU A 25 -79.35 -67.91 -14.47
CA GLU A 25 -79.70 -69.20 -15.09
C GLU A 25 -80.20 -70.22 -14.05
N PHE A 26 -80.96 -71.19 -14.55
CA PHE A 26 -81.48 -72.42 -13.93
C PHE A 26 -80.35 -73.40 -13.54
N ASP A 27 -80.58 -74.22 -12.50
CA ASP A 27 -80.41 -75.67 -12.64
C ASP A 27 -81.30 -76.44 -11.64
N ASP A 28 -82.20 -77.23 -12.20
CA ASP A 28 -82.98 -78.31 -11.59
C ASP A 28 -82.20 -79.61 -11.84
N SER A 29 -82.14 -80.55 -10.89
CA SER A 29 -82.30 -81.98 -11.24
C SER A 29 -82.18 -83.00 -10.09
N GLN A 30 -83.12 -83.96 -10.18
CA GLN A 30 -83.09 -85.38 -9.80
C GLN A 30 -83.37 -85.78 -8.34
N SER A 31 -84.09 -86.87 -8.04
CA SER A 31 -84.90 -87.90 -8.76
C SER A 31 -85.26 -88.91 -7.65
N VAL A 32 -86.41 -89.61 -7.60
CA VAL A 32 -86.71 -90.86 -8.33
C VAL A 32 -88.15 -91.23 -7.91
N PHE A 33 -89.15 -91.18 -8.81
CA PHE A 33 -89.62 -92.28 -9.67
C PHE A 33 -90.17 -93.53 -8.94
N ILE A 34 -91.50 -93.67 -8.94
CA ILE A 34 -92.16 -94.97 -9.08
C ILE A 34 -93.04 -94.88 -10.34
N LYS A 35 -92.98 -95.88 -11.21
CA LYS A 35 -94.01 -96.11 -12.22
C LYS A 35 -94.45 -97.56 -12.16
N ILE A 36 -95.75 -97.75 -12.36
CA ILE A 36 -96.48 -98.95 -12.81
C ILE A 36 -97.41 -99.56 -11.74
N THR A 37 -98.62 -98.99 -11.75
CA THR A 37 -99.97 -99.61 -11.66
C THR A 37 -100.43 -100.19 -10.32
N MET A 38 -100.95 -99.32 -9.45
CA MET A 38 -101.79 -99.65 -8.29
C MET A 38 -102.92 -98.61 -8.15
N THR A 39 -104.08 -99.05 -7.68
CA THR A 39 -105.42 -98.41 -7.67
C THR A 39 -105.52 -97.02 -7.01
N CYS A 40 -106.18 -96.07 -7.68
CA CYS A 40 -106.28 -94.63 -7.34
C CYS A 40 -106.87 -94.30 -5.95
N GLU A 41 -107.85 -95.03 -5.42
CA GLU A 41 -108.57 -94.61 -4.20
C GLU A 41 -107.68 -94.56 -2.95
N ARG A 42 -106.53 -95.25 -2.96
CA ARG A 42 -105.58 -95.27 -1.84
C ARG A 42 -104.73 -94.02 -1.71
N ASP A 43 -104.57 -93.23 -2.76
CA ASP A 43 -103.61 -92.13 -2.76
C ASP A 43 -104.15 -90.81 -2.19
N LEU A 44 -105.45 -90.70 -1.90
CA LEU A 44 -106.08 -89.44 -1.44
C LEU A 44 -105.46 -88.86 -0.16
N GLU A 45 -105.14 -89.69 0.84
CA GLU A 45 -104.56 -89.19 2.11
C GLU A 45 -103.19 -88.55 1.90
N ASP A 46 -102.35 -89.15 1.06
CA ASP A 46 -101.01 -88.62 0.78
C ASP A 46 -101.09 -87.28 0.04
N VAL A 47 -102.10 -87.08 -0.81
CA VAL A 47 -102.33 -85.80 -1.48
C VAL A 47 -102.73 -84.71 -0.49
N ILE A 48 -103.64 -84.98 0.46
CA ILE A 48 -104.08 -83.97 1.45
C ILE A 48 -102.92 -83.53 2.35
N TRP A 49 -101.99 -84.43 2.67
CA TRP A 49 -100.78 -84.11 3.40
C TRP A 49 -99.66 -83.54 2.52
N GLY A 50 -99.93 -83.25 1.25
CA GLY A 50 -99.01 -82.60 0.31
C GLY A 50 -97.86 -83.50 -0.17
N ARG A 51 -97.99 -84.83 -0.04
CA ARG A 51 -96.96 -85.80 -0.47
C ARG A 51 -97.14 -86.27 -1.91
N LYS A 52 -98.33 -86.11 -2.48
CA LYS A 52 -98.62 -86.29 -3.92
C LYS A 52 -99.27 -85.02 -4.49
N ASP A 53 -99.00 -84.74 -5.75
CA ASP A 53 -99.51 -83.55 -6.43
C ASP A 53 -101.00 -83.69 -6.75
N TRP A 54 -101.78 -82.68 -6.32
CA TRP A 54 -103.23 -82.66 -6.42
C TRP A 54 -103.72 -82.74 -7.87
N ASN A 55 -103.11 -81.98 -8.78
CA ASN A 55 -103.59 -81.89 -10.16
C ASN A 55 -103.28 -83.16 -10.95
N ARG A 56 -102.16 -83.81 -10.65
CA ARG A 56 -101.77 -85.08 -11.25
C ARG A 56 -102.68 -86.23 -10.83
N TYR A 57 -103.04 -86.27 -9.55
CA TYR A 57 -103.96 -87.27 -9.02
C TYR A 57 -105.36 -87.17 -9.63
N VAL A 58 -105.88 -85.94 -9.81
CA VAL A 58 -107.19 -85.72 -10.45
C VAL A 58 -107.19 -86.15 -11.92
N ALA A 59 -106.09 -85.95 -12.66
CA ALA A 59 -105.96 -86.42 -14.04
C ALA A 59 -105.96 -87.96 -14.14
N GLU A 60 -105.24 -88.64 -13.24
CA GLU A 60 -105.22 -90.12 -13.16
C GLU A 60 -106.58 -90.70 -12.73
N LEU A 61 -107.32 -89.98 -11.88
CA LEU A 61 -108.68 -90.36 -11.47
C LEU A 61 -109.68 -90.28 -12.64
N ALA A 62 -109.52 -89.29 -13.53
CA ALA A 62 -110.42 -89.05 -14.66
C ALA A 62 -110.22 -90.02 -15.83
N GLU A 63 -109.04 -90.66 -15.93
CA GLU A 63 -108.74 -91.68 -16.95
C GLU A 63 -109.12 -93.11 -16.51
N CYS A 64 -109.55 -93.32 -15.25
CA CYS A 64 -109.88 -94.66 -14.76
C CYS A 64 -111.27 -95.13 -15.20
N ASP A 65 -111.32 -96.29 -15.86
CA ASP A 65 -112.55 -96.88 -16.43
C ASP A 65 -113.59 -97.35 -15.37
N SER A 66 -113.24 -97.36 -14.07
CA SER A 66 -114.20 -97.50 -12.97
C SER A 66 -113.64 -96.94 -11.64
N VAL A 67 -114.36 -96.03 -10.98
CA VAL A 67 -114.01 -95.44 -9.66
C VAL A 67 -115.18 -95.61 -8.69
N ASP A 68 -114.90 -95.99 -7.43
CA ASP A 68 -115.90 -96.12 -6.36
C ASP A 68 -115.91 -94.88 -5.43
N GLU A 69 -116.92 -94.02 -5.61
CA GLU A 69 -117.02 -92.71 -4.96
C GLU A 69 -117.19 -92.78 -3.42
N HIS A 70 -117.73 -93.88 -2.89
CA HIS A 70 -118.03 -93.99 -1.45
C HIS A 70 -116.77 -94.11 -0.59
N VAL A 71 -115.71 -94.73 -1.14
CA VAL A 71 -114.44 -94.94 -0.43
C VAL A 71 -113.66 -93.64 -0.25
N LEU A 72 -113.71 -92.73 -1.23
CA LEU A 72 -113.00 -91.44 -1.18
C LEU A 72 -113.52 -90.55 -0.05
N LEU A 73 -114.84 -90.42 0.08
CA LEU A 73 -115.46 -89.55 1.09
C LEU A 73 -115.13 -89.98 2.52
N GLN A 74 -115.11 -91.28 2.80
CA GLN A 74 -114.82 -91.78 4.14
C GLN A 74 -113.41 -91.40 4.63
N ARG A 75 -112.43 -91.30 3.72
CA ARG A 75 -111.05 -90.99 4.09
C ARG A 75 -110.82 -89.51 4.38
N ILE A 76 -111.54 -88.60 3.73
CA ILE A 76 -111.43 -87.15 3.97
C ILE A 76 -111.78 -86.80 5.43
N GLU A 77 -112.88 -87.35 5.96
CA GLU A 77 -113.32 -87.02 7.33
C GLU A 77 -112.35 -87.53 8.40
N LEU A 78 -111.68 -88.65 8.16
CA LEU A 78 -110.70 -89.21 9.09
C LEU A 78 -109.48 -88.28 9.29
N VAL A 79 -109.01 -87.65 8.21
CA VAL A 79 -107.85 -86.74 8.24
C VAL A 79 -108.15 -85.46 9.03
N LYS A 80 -109.34 -84.89 8.84
CA LYS A 80 -109.79 -83.65 9.48
C LYS A 80 -109.80 -83.76 11.02
N ASP A 81 -110.27 -84.88 11.56
CA ASP A 81 -110.36 -85.09 13.02
C ASP A 81 -109.00 -85.31 13.71
N SER A 82 -107.97 -85.71 12.96
CA SER A 82 -106.61 -85.87 13.49
C SER A 82 -105.94 -84.52 13.76
N ILE A 83 -105.99 -83.60 12.78
CA ILE A 83 -105.37 -82.26 12.85
C ILE A 83 -105.93 -81.45 14.02
N GLY A 84 -107.25 -81.48 14.20
CA GLY A 84 -107.93 -80.69 15.23
C GLY A 84 -107.55 -81.06 16.68
N ARG A 85 -106.99 -82.26 16.90
CA ARG A 85 -106.55 -82.72 18.23
C ARG A 85 -105.11 -82.35 18.54
N GLN A 86 -104.22 -82.33 17.55
CA GLN A 86 -102.81 -82.02 17.77
C GLN A 86 -102.60 -80.53 18.11
N LEU A 87 -103.31 -79.63 17.43
CA LEU A 87 -103.16 -78.19 17.64
C LEU A 87 -103.52 -77.74 19.07
N ARG A 88 -104.58 -78.33 19.65
CA ARG A 88 -105.05 -77.98 20.98
C ARG A 88 -104.02 -78.29 22.09
N ARG A 89 -103.35 -79.45 22.02
CA ARG A 89 -102.37 -79.85 23.05
C ARG A 89 -101.14 -78.95 23.10
N ALA A 90 -100.66 -78.47 21.95
CA ALA A 90 -99.45 -77.64 21.89
C ALA A 90 -99.66 -76.23 22.47
N VAL A 91 -100.87 -75.67 22.29
CA VAL A 91 -101.22 -74.34 22.80
C VAL A 91 -101.42 -74.34 24.31
N GLU A 92 -102.01 -75.40 24.88
CA GLU A 92 -102.25 -75.48 26.32
C GLU A 92 -100.96 -75.58 27.15
N GLN A 93 -99.90 -76.22 26.65
CA GLN A 93 -98.67 -76.44 27.41
C GLN A 93 -97.77 -75.20 27.56
N ASN A 94 -97.88 -74.19 26.69
CA ASN A 94 -96.94 -73.05 26.63
C ASN A 94 -97.58 -71.65 26.89
N HIS A 95 -98.82 -71.61 27.39
CA HIS A 95 -99.60 -70.38 27.48
C HIS A 95 -98.98 -69.29 28.37
N SER A 96 -98.47 -69.63 29.56
CA SER A 96 -97.97 -68.64 30.53
C SER A 96 -96.76 -67.85 30.03
N ARG A 97 -95.83 -68.53 29.36
CA ARG A 97 -94.58 -67.94 28.86
C ARG A 97 -94.82 -66.98 27.69
N LEU A 98 -95.83 -67.27 26.86
CA LEU A 98 -96.27 -66.41 25.76
C LEU A 98 -96.91 -65.10 26.26
N VAL A 99 -97.63 -65.14 27.38
CA VAL A 99 -98.27 -63.95 27.96
C VAL A 99 -97.24 -62.98 28.56
N GLU A 100 -96.22 -63.49 29.26
CA GLU A 100 -95.19 -62.64 29.89
C GLU A 100 -94.30 -61.96 28.84
N GLN A 101 -93.94 -62.67 27.76
CA GLN A 101 -93.21 -62.10 26.63
C GLN A 101 -94.03 -61.05 25.87
N ALA A 102 -95.35 -61.25 25.71
CA ALA A 102 -96.24 -60.27 25.10
C ALA A 102 -96.32 -58.97 25.95
N GLY A 103 -96.33 -59.07 27.29
CA GLY A 103 -96.33 -57.92 28.19
C GLY A 103 -95.03 -57.11 28.14
N ALA A 104 -93.87 -57.78 28.12
CA ALA A 104 -92.57 -57.11 27.96
C ALA A 104 -92.42 -56.45 26.58
N LEU A 105 -92.92 -57.10 25.51
CA LEU A 105 -92.99 -56.52 24.16
C LEU A 105 -93.87 -55.26 24.11
N GLN A 106 -95.02 -55.25 24.81
CA GLN A 106 -95.85 -54.04 24.92
C GLN A 106 -95.13 -52.89 25.67
N GLY A 107 -94.43 -53.20 26.77
CA GLY A 107 -93.64 -52.20 27.48
C GLY A 107 -92.51 -51.61 26.63
N LEU A 108 -91.84 -52.46 25.82
CA LEU A 108 -90.80 -52.03 24.91
C LEU A 108 -91.34 -51.19 23.75
N ASP A 109 -92.51 -51.54 23.21
CA ASP A 109 -93.14 -50.78 22.12
C ASP A 109 -93.66 -49.42 22.61
N ALA A 110 -94.16 -49.32 23.84
CA ALA A 110 -94.50 -48.05 24.47
C ALA A 110 -93.26 -47.14 24.67
N ALA A 111 -92.15 -47.69 25.17
CA ALA A 111 -90.89 -46.94 25.31
C ALA A 111 -90.33 -46.52 23.94
N ARG A 112 -90.41 -47.41 22.93
CA ARG A 112 -90.06 -47.09 21.54
C ARG A 112 -90.88 -45.93 21.01
N GLN A 113 -92.20 -45.91 21.26
CA GLN A 113 -93.08 -44.85 20.81
C GLN A 113 -92.76 -43.50 21.46
N VAL A 114 -92.44 -43.48 22.76
CA VAL A 114 -91.98 -42.27 23.47
C VAL A 114 -90.66 -41.78 22.89
N ILE A 115 -89.67 -42.66 22.71
CA ILE A 115 -88.37 -42.29 22.13
C ILE A 115 -88.52 -41.76 20.71
N CYS A 116 -89.34 -42.40 19.87
CA CYS A 116 -89.64 -41.90 18.52
C CYS A 116 -90.25 -40.49 18.60
N SER A 117 -91.22 -40.24 19.49
CA SER A 117 -91.85 -38.93 19.62
C SER A 117 -90.89 -37.83 20.10
N GLU A 118 -89.98 -38.15 21.03
CA GLU A 118 -88.95 -37.22 21.51
C GLU A 118 -87.88 -36.96 20.44
N MET A 119 -87.51 -37.98 19.65
CA MET A 119 -86.61 -37.83 18.52
C MET A 119 -87.22 -36.99 17.40
N ASP A 120 -88.52 -37.15 17.12
CA ASP A 120 -89.24 -36.32 16.16
C ASP A 120 -89.28 -34.85 16.64
N GLN A 121 -89.56 -34.61 17.93
CA GLN A 121 -89.51 -33.25 18.50
C GLN A 121 -88.10 -32.65 18.47
N LEU A 122 -87.07 -33.43 18.78
CA LEU A 122 -85.68 -32.98 18.69
C LEU A 122 -85.31 -32.64 17.25
N TYR A 123 -85.73 -33.46 16.28
CA TYR A 123 -85.50 -33.23 14.86
C TYR A 123 -86.20 -31.95 14.38
N ASP A 124 -87.48 -31.78 14.72
CA ASP A 124 -88.24 -30.57 14.42
C ASP A 124 -87.60 -29.32 15.03
N ASN A 125 -87.12 -29.41 16.28
CA ASN A 125 -86.45 -28.30 16.94
C ASN A 125 -85.07 -28.00 16.33
N ALA A 126 -84.31 -29.02 15.95
CA ALA A 126 -83.05 -28.87 15.25
C ALA A 126 -83.23 -28.26 13.85
N GLU A 127 -84.28 -28.64 13.12
CA GLU A 127 -84.61 -28.10 11.80
C GLU A 127 -85.09 -26.64 11.88
N LYS A 128 -85.92 -26.31 12.89
CA LYS A 128 -86.29 -24.92 13.21
C LYS A 128 -85.08 -24.07 13.61
N LEU A 129 -84.15 -24.63 14.38
CA LEU A 129 -82.92 -23.93 14.77
C LEU A 129 -82.00 -23.71 13.55
N SER A 130 -81.83 -24.73 12.71
CA SER A 130 -81.03 -24.68 11.47
C SER A 130 -81.57 -23.65 10.48
N SER A 131 -82.89 -23.65 10.24
CA SER A 131 -83.52 -22.64 9.37
C SER A 131 -83.38 -21.22 9.91
N ARG A 132 -83.48 -21.04 11.24
CA ARG A 132 -83.24 -19.74 11.88
C ARG A 132 -81.79 -19.28 11.77
N PHE A 133 -80.81 -20.17 11.95
CA PHE A 133 -79.40 -19.84 11.73
C PHE A 133 -79.10 -19.51 10.26
N LEU A 134 -79.67 -20.27 9.32
CA LEU A 134 -79.50 -20.01 7.88
C LEU A 134 -80.05 -18.63 7.50
N SER A 135 -81.25 -18.28 7.96
CA SER A 135 -81.86 -16.97 7.74
C SER A 135 -81.00 -15.83 8.31
N ILE A 136 -80.48 -15.97 9.54
CA ILE A 136 -79.60 -14.95 10.14
C ILE A 136 -78.26 -14.86 9.38
N TYR A 137 -77.71 -15.98 8.91
CA TYR A 137 -76.49 -15.99 8.11
C TYR A 137 -76.68 -15.30 6.75
N GLU A 138 -77.79 -15.57 6.06
CA GLU A 138 -78.16 -14.92 4.80
C GLU A 138 -78.36 -13.40 5.00
N GLU A 139 -78.98 -12.98 6.10
CA GLU A 139 -79.10 -11.57 6.47
C GLU A 139 -77.74 -10.91 6.74
N LEU A 140 -76.84 -11.59 7.48
CA LEU A 140 -75.48 -11.12 7.74
C LEU A 140 -74.65 -11.01 6.46
N GLU A 141 -74.75 -11.98 5.55
CA GLU A 141 -74.05 -11.96 4.26
C GLU A 141 -74.58 -10.83 3.37
N ALA A 142 -75.90 -10.63 3.32
CA ALA A 142 -76.50 -9.52 2.60
C ALA A 142 -76.05 -8.16 3.16
N LEU A 143 -75.98 -8.03 4.49
CA LEU A 143 -75.51 -6.82 5.16
C LEU A 143 -74.01 -6.58 4.92
N GLY A 144 -73.19 -7.64 4.94
CA GLY A 144 -71.77 -7.60 4.57
C GLY A 144 -71.55 -7.10 3.15
N ARG A 145 -72.26 -7.66 2.16
CA ARG A 145 -72.21 -7.20 0.77
C ARG A 145 -72.67 -5.74 0.61
N SER A 146 -73.70 -5.34 1.35
CA SER A 146 -74.17 -3.95 1.34
C SER A 146 -73.11 -2.99 1.91
N LEU A 147 -72.43 -3.40 2.97
CA LEU A 147 -71.33 -2.64 3.57
C LEU A 147 -70.16 -2.49 2.61
N GLU A 148 -69.75 -3.55 1.91
CA GLU A 148 -68.69 -3.50 0.90
C GLU A 148 -69.03 -2.54 -0.26
N ARG A 149 -70.29 -2.56 -0.71
CA ARG A 149 -70.79 -1.61 -1.72
C ARG A 149 -70.75 -0.17 -1.20
N LEU A 150 -71.18 0.07 0.03
CA LEU A 150 -71.12 1.38 0.68
C LEU A 150 -69.69 1.89 0.83
N TYR A 151 -68.74 1.05 1.24
CA TYR A 151 -67.32 1.41 1.30
C TYR A 151 -66.76 1.76 -0.08
N SER A 152 -67.13 1.00 -1.10
CA SER A 152 -66.71 1.26 -2.49
C SER A 152 -67.25 2.61 -2.99
N VAL A 153 -68.53 2.89 -2.75
CA VAL A 153 -69.16 4.18 -3.09
C VAL A 153 -68.50 5.32 -2.32
N ASN A 154 -68.29 5.18 -1.01
CA ASN A 154 -67.64 6.19 -0.19
C ASN A 154 -66.21 6.48 -0.67
N ARG A 155 -65.46 5.47 -1.08
CA ARG A 155 -64.11 5.64 -1.66
C ARG A 155 -64.14 6.44 -2.96
N ILE A 156 -65.09 6.16 -3.85
CA ILE A 156 -65.26 6.91 -5.11
C ILE A 156 -65.67 8.36 -4.82
N VAL A 157 -66.63 8.59 -3.92
CA VAL A 157 -67.09 9.94 -3.56
C VAL A 157 -65.97 10.75 -2.88
N ALA A 158 -65.20 10.13 -1.99
CA ALA A 158 -64.03 10.76 -1.36
C ALA A 158 -62.96 11.13 -2.41
N GLY A 159 -62.72 10.25 -3.39
CA GLY A 159 -61.84 10.53 -4.53
C GLY A 159 -62.34 11.70 -5.38
N LEU A 160 -63.62 11.71 -5.74
CA LEU A 160 -64.26 12.80 -6.49
C LEU A 160 -64.18 14.14 -5.75
N ASN A 161 -64.41 14.14 -4.44
CA ASN A 161 -64.30 15.36 -3.63
C ASN A 161 -62.88 15.91 -3.58
N ARG A 162 -61.87 15.03 -3.55
CA ARG A 162 -60.45 15.45 -3.61
C ARG A 162 -60.04 16.00 -4.97
N LEU A 163 -60.74 15.68 -6.05
CA LEU A 163 -60.46 16.25 -7.38
C LEU A 163 -60.77 17.75 -7.50
N LYS A 164 -61.37 18.38 -6.48
CA LYS A 164 -61.40 19.85 -6.33
C LYS A 164 -60.00 20.47 -6.30
N LEU A 165 -58.98 19.68 -5.98
CA LEU A 165 -57.57 20.09 -6.12
C LEU A 165 -57.20 20.46 -7.57
N LEU A 166 -57.91 19.94 -8.58
CA LEU A 166 -57.69 20.29 -9.99
C LEU A 166 -58.04 21.76 -10.29
N GLU A 167 -59.13 22.27 -9.71
CA GLU A 167 -59.50 23.68 -9.82
C GLU A 167 -58.47 24.58 -9.12
N ARG A 168 -57.99 24.15 -7.95
CA ARG A 168 -56.93 24.84 -7.20
C ARG A 168 -55.59 24.84 -7.94
N LEU A 169 -55.27 23.76 -8.67
CA LEU A 169 -54.05 23.67 -9.49
C LEU A 169 -54.04 24.71 -10.63
N GLY A 170 -55.21 25.09 -11.13
CA GLY A 170 -55.37 26.13 -12.15
C GLY A 170 -54.92 27.53 -11.69
N SER A 171 -54.96 27.82 -10.40
CA SER A 171 -54.64 29.14 -9.83
C SER A 171 -53.29 29.21 -9.10
N LEU A 172 -52.60 28.07 -8.89
CA LEU A 172 -51.32 28.01 -8.17
C LEU A 172 -50.11 28.26 -9.09
N ASN A 173 -49.36 29.33 -8.80
CA ASN A 173 -48.14 29.70 -9.53
C ASN A 173 -46.82 29.25 -8.85
N GLU A 174 -46.85 28.92 -7.55
CA GLU A 174 -45.65 28.47 -6.84
C GLU A 174 -45.26 27.04 -7.26
N LEU A 175 -44.02 26.87 -7.75
CA LEU A 175 -43.51 25.62 -8.32
C LEU A 175 -43.68 24.40 -7.38
N VAL A 176 -43.23 24.54 -6.13
CA VAL A 176 -43.26 23.45 -5.15
C VAL A 176 -44.69 23.05 -4.80
N LYS A 177 -45.55 24.01 -4.43
CA LYS A 177 -46.96 23.74 -4.12
C LYS A 177 -47.72 23.15 -5.30
N ARG A 178 -47.39 23.58 -6.52
CA ARG A 178 -47.96 23.02 -7.76
C ARG A 178 -47.57 21.55 -7.91
N SER A 179 -46.29 21.21 -7.69
CA SER A 179 -45.81 19.82 -7.76
C SER A 179 -46.40 18.93 -6.66
N GLU A 180 -46.55 19.43 -5.43
CA GLU A 180 -47.17 18.70 -4.31
C GLU A 180 -48.64 18.37 -4.63
N THR A 181 -49.38 19.36 -5.17
CA THR A 181 -50.78 19.18 -5.55
C THR A 181 -50.94 18.16 -6.69
N ILE A 182 -50.00 18.14 -7.65
CA ILE A 182 -49.98 17.13 -8.73
C ILE A 182 -49.70 15.74 -8.15
N CYS A 183 -48.70 15.60 -7.27
CA CYS A 183 -48.38 14.34 -6.61
C CYS A 183 -49.58 13.79 -5.82
N GLU A 184 -50.29 14.65 -5.09
CA GLU A 184 -51.52 14.28 -4.39
C GLU A 184 -52.62 13.82 -5.35
N LEU A 185 -52.82 14.52 -6.48
CA LEU A 185 -53.80 14.13 -7.50
C LEU A 185 -53.47 12.76 -8.10
N GLU A 186 -52.20 12.51 -8.44
CA GLU A 186 -51.74 11.22 -8.95
C GLU A 186 -51.94 10.09 -7.92
N ALA A 187 -51.67 10.35 -6.64
CA ALA A 187 -51.91 9.39 -5.56
C ALA A 187 -53.41 9.08 -5.38
N VAL A 188 -54.29 10.07 -5.54
CA VAL A 188 -55.75 9.86 -5.49
C VAL A 188 -56.22 8.99 -6.64
N ILE A 189 -55.71 9.21 -7.86
CA ILE A 189 -55.99 8.40 -9.04
C ILE A 189 -55.52 6.95 -8.83
N ALA A 190 -54.29 6.77 -8.36
CA ALA A 190 -53.72 5.44 -8.10
C ALA A 190 -54.53 4.64 -7.07
N ARG A 191 -55.05 5.30 -6.02
CA ARG A 191 -55.89 4.66 -4.98
C ARG A 191 -57.30 4.32 -5.45
N THR A 192 -57.78 4.97 -6.51
CA THR A 192 -59.17 4.86 -6.98
C THR A 192 -59.21 4.73 -8.51
N SER A 193 -58.73 3.59 -9.02
CA SER A 193 -58.67 3.31 -10.46
C SER A 193 -60.03 3.43 -11.17
N SER A 194 -61.13 3.12 -10.49
CA SER A 194 -62.49 3.21 -11.02
C SER A 194 -62.95 4.64 -11.36
N LEU A 195 -62.17 5.68 -11.02
CA LEU A 195 -62.48 7.07 -11.41
C LEU A 195 -62.36 7.30 -12.93
N SER A 196 -61.51 6.54 -13.63
CA SER A 196 -61.36 6.66 -15.10
C SER A 196 -62.59 6.16 -15.86
N ASP A 197 -63.42 5.33 -15.22
CA ASP A 197 -64.63 4.77 -15.84
C ASP A 197 -65.78 5.77 -15.87
N ILE A 198 -65.70 6.83 -15.06
CA ILE A 198 -66.69 7.90 -15.01
C ILE A 198 -66.48 8.82 -16.21
N ALA A 199 -67.45 8.86 -17.14
CA ALA A 199 -67.34 9.57 -18.42
C ALA A 199 -66.90 11.04 -18.30
N ARG A 200 -67.43 11.78 -17.31
CA ARG A 200 -67.08 13.19 -17.06
C ARG A 200 -65.68 13.41 -16.47
N MET A 201 -65.06 12.36 -15.92
CA MET A 201 -63.75 12.44 -15.27
C MET A 201 -62.62 11.85 -16.12
N ARG A 202 -62.98 11.02 -17.11
CA ARG A 202 -62.04 10.38 -18.03
C ARG A 202 -61.11 11.39 -18.72
N GLU A 203 -61.63 12.50 -19.22
CA GLU A 203 -60.83 13.55 -19.88
C GLU A 203 -59.82 14.18 -18.90
N ALA A 204 -60.26 14.53 -17.69
CA ALA A 204 -59.39 15.14 -16.69
C ALA A 204 -58.25 14.21 -16.25
N ILE A 205 -58.53 12.91 -16.08
CA ILE A 205 -57.55 11.90 -15.63
C ILE A 205 -56.60 11.48 -16.76
N VAL A 206 -57.11 11.24 -17.97
CA VAL A 206 -56.33 10.67 -19.07
C VAL A 206 -55.56 11.75 -19.84
N GLU A 207 -56.08 12.97 -19.93
CA GLU A 207 -55.50 14.03 -20.76
C GLU A 207 -55.01 15.23 -19.94
N THR A 208 -55.88 15.85 -19.13
CA THR A 208 -55.57 17.12 -18.47
C THR A 208 -54.48 17.00 -17.40
N ILE A 209 -54.58 16.03 -16.49
CA ILE A 209 -53.58 15.84 -15.42
C ILE A 209 -52.21 15.46 -15.98
N PRO A 210 -52.09 14.49 -16.92
CA PRO A 210 -50.80 14.20 -17.56
C PRO A 210 -50.19 15.39 -18.31
N LYS A 211 -51.03 16.20 -18.98
CA LYS A 211 -50.56 17.43 -19.64
C LYS A 211 -50.02 18.44 -18.64
N LEU A 212 -50.75 18.71 -17.55
CA LEU A 212 -50.32 19.60 -16.48
C LEU A 212 -49.05 19.11 -15.78
N THR A 213 -48.91 17.80 -15.62
CA THR A 213 -47.70 17.15 -15.07
C THR A 213 -46.50 17.36 -15.99
N LYS A 214 -46.68 17.18 -17.31
CA LYS A 214 -45.64 17.44 -18.31
C LYS A 214 -45.23 18.92 -18.35
N ASP A 215 -46.19 19.83 -18.27
CA ASP A 215 -45.93 21.27 -18.22
C ASP A 215 -45.21 21.68 -16.93
N ALA A 216 -45.62 21.15 -15.78
CA ALA A 216 -44.95 21.38 -14.50
C ALA A 216 -43.51 20.85 -14.51
N ARG A 217 -43.28 19.65 -15.06
CA ARG A 217 -41.94 19.09 -15.26
C ARG A 217 -41.08 20.00 -16.13
N ARG A 218 -41.58 20.40 -17.31
CA ARG A 218 -40.84 21.30 -18.22
C ARG A 218 -40.46 22.61 -17.52
N ASN A 219 -41.41 23.24 -16.84
CA ASN A 219 -41.18 24.49 -16.10
C ASN A 219 -40.13 24.30 -15.00
N ALA A 220 -40.23 23.22 -14.20
CA ALA A 220 -39.25 22.91 -13.16
C ALA A 220 -37.83 22.73 -13.73
N VAL A 221 -37.68 22.09 -14.90
CA VAL A 221 -36.38 21.90 -15.56
C VAL A 221 -35.83 23.20 -16.13
N GLU A 222 -36.65 24.01 -16.78
CA GLU A 222 -36.23 25.31 -17.33
C GLU A 222 -35.80 26.27 -16.20
N GLN A 223 -36.56 26.31 -15.11
CA GLN A 223 -36.17 27.06 -13.91
C GLN A 223 -34.93 26.48 -13.23
N LEU A 224 -34.77 25.15 -13.19
CA LEU A 224 -33.56 24.52 -12.67
C LEU A 224 -32.32 24.94 -13.47
N LYS A 225 -32.37 24.85 -14.80
CA LYS A 225 -31.26 25.26 -15.67
C LYS A 225 -30.91 26.74 -15.49
N SER A 226 -31.91 27.62 -15.46
CA SER A 226 -31.71 29.06 -15.26
C SER A 226 -31.17 29.39 -13.86
N SER A 227 -31.66 28.70 -12.83
CA SER A 227 -31.20 28.89 -11.44
C SER A 227 -29.80 28.34 -11.21
N MET A 228 -29.42 27.23 -11.86
CA MET A 228 -28.04 26.75 -11.88
C MET A 228 -27.11 27.76 -12.56
N GLN A 229 -27.49 28.30 -13.73
CA GLN A 229 -26.70 29.31 -14.45
C GLN A 229 -26.49 30.59 -13.64
N THR A 230 -27.48 31.00 -12.85
CA THR A 230 -27.43 32.18 -11.98
C THR A 230 -26.91 31.88 -10.57
N LEU A 231 -26.52 30.63 -10.30
CA LEU A 231 -26.05 30.14 -9.00
C LEU A 231 -27.01 30.42 -7.82
N ASN A 232 -28.32 30.40 -8.08
CA ASN A 232 -29.35 30.66 -7.08
C ASN A 232 -29.73 29.40 -6.29
N ALA A 233 -28.99 29.11 -5.22
CA ALA A 233 -29.17 27.90 -4.41
C ALA A 233 -30.60 27.69 -3.85
N PRO A 234 -31.32 28.70 -3.31
CA PRO A 234 -32.71 28.52 -2.86
C PRO A 234 -33.68 28.10 -3.97
N MET A 235 -33.50 28.65 -5.17
CA MET A 235 -34.34 28.28 -6.32
C MET A 235 -34.00 26.88 -6.83
N VAL A 236 -32.71 26.51 -6.85
CA VAL A 236 -32.26 25.15 -7.17
C VAL A 236 -32.93 24.14 -6.22
N LEU A 237 -32.88 24.38 -4.90
CA LEU A 237 -33.52 23.49 -3.91
C LEU A 237 -35.04 23.37 -4.13
N SER A 238 -35.70 24.47 -4.49
CA SER A 238 -37.13 24.48 -4.81
C SER A 238 -37.45 23.64 -6.05
N CYS A 239 -36.61 23.75 -7.09
CA CYS A 239 -36.74 22.96 -8.31
C CYS A 239 -36.46 21.47 -8.05
N VAL A 240 -35.43 21.15 -7.27
CA VAL A 240 -35.11 19.77 -6.85
C VAL A 240 -36.27 19.14 -6.09
N ARG A 241 -36.84 19.84 -5.10
CA ARG A 241 -38.03 19.37 -4.37
C ARG A 241 -39.21 19.15 -5.31
N ALA A 242 -39.45 20.06 -6.25
CA ALA A 242 -40.53 19.89 -7.22
C ALA A 242 -40.32 18.68 -8.12
N LEU A 243 -39.09 18.39 -8.57
CA LEU A 243 -38.78 17.23 -9.40
C LEU A 243 -38.90 15.89 -8.63
N HIS A 244 -38.57 15.87 -7.33
CA HIS A 244 -38.82 14.73 -6.47
C HIS A 244 -40.33 14.48 -6.29
N ASN A 245 -41.13 15.52 -6.05
CA ASN A 245 -42.58 15.41 -5.95
C ASN A 245 -43.21 14.85 -7.24
N LEU A 246 -42.65 15.19 -8.40
CA LEU A 246 -43.06 14.69 -9.72
C LEU A 246 -42.42 13.33 -10.09
N ASN A 247 -41.67 12.70 -9.18
CA ASN A 247 -41.00 11.42 -9.37
C ASN A 247 -40.14 11.33 -10.65
N CYS A 248 -39.45 12.41 -11.01
CA CYS A 248 -38.66 12.50 -12.24
C CYS A 248 -37.24 13.05 -12.07
N TYR A 249 -36.81 13.28 -10.82
CA TYR A 249 -35.50 13.84 -10.48
C TYR A 249 -34.34 13.05 -11.12
N ASP A 250 -34.22 11.75 -10.87
CA ASP A 250 -33.06 10.95 -11.31
C ASP A 250 -32.91 10.92 -12.85
N ALA A 251 -34.03 10.75 -13.55
CA ALA A 251 -34.05 10.73 -15.01
C ALA A 251 -33.63 12.08 -15.60
N GLU A 252 -34.01 13.17 -14.95
CA GLU A 252 -33.75 14.53 -15.41
C GLU A 252 -32.33 14.99 -15.09
N ILE A 253 -31.81 14.68 -13.89
CA ILE A 253 -30.41 14.92 -13.53
C ILE A 253 -29.47 14.14 -14.45
N LYS A 254 -29.78 12.87 -14.75
CA LYS A 254 -29.01 12.08 -15.71
C LYS A 254 -28.95 12.75 -17.08
N ARG A 255 -30.10 13.26 -17.57
CA ARG A 255 -30.18 13.99 -18.83
C ARG A 255 -29.35 15.29 -18.80
N LEU A 256 -29.37 16.04 -17.70
CA LEU A 256 -28.54 17.24 -17.53
C LEU A 256 -27.04 16.91 -17.56
N LEU A 257 -26.63 15.84 -16.88
CA LEU A 257 -25.25 15.34 -16.90
C LEU A 257 -24.82 14.90 -18.31
N ASP A 258 -25.71 14.26 -19.07
CA ASP A 258 -25.48 13.90 -20.48
C ASP A 258 -25.34 15.15 -21.37
N GLU A 259 -26.25 16.12 -21.22
CA GLU A 259 -26.23 17.36 -21.99
C GLU A 259 -24.94 18.17 -21.76
N GLU A 260 -24.53 18.36 -20.51
CA GLU A 260 -23.29 19.09 -20.18
C GLU A 260 -22.03 18.29 -20.51
N GLY A 261 -22.04 16.97 -20.29
CA GLY A 261 -20.95 16.09 -20.69
C GLY A 261 -20.68 16.15 -22.20
N ASN A 262 -21.73 16.13 -23.04
CA ASN A 262 -21.60 16.21 -24.49
C ASN A 262 -21.08 17.58 -24.96
N LYS A 263 -21.47 18.67 -24.30
CA LYS A 263 -20.95 20.01 -24.59
C LYS A 263 -19.45 20.09 -24.31
N LEU A 264 -19.02 19.59 -23.14
CA LEU A 264 -17.61 19.54 -22.77
C LEU A 264 -16.82 18.62 -23.70
N ASP A 265 -17.33 17.43 -24.04
CA ASP A 265 -16.67 16.52 -24.99
C ASP A 265 -16.46 17.18 -26.36
N ALA A 266 -17.45 17.90 -26.87
CA ALA A 266 -17.32 18.67 -28.12
C ALA A 266 -16.27 19.78 -28.01
N ALA A 267 -16.14 20.43 -26.86
CA ALA A 267 -15.13 21.46 -26.61
C ALA A 267 -13.71 20.87 -26.53
N PHE A 268 -13.53 19.74 -25.83
CA PHE A 268 -12.27 18.99 -25.81
C PHE A 268 -11.90 18.44 -27.20
N LEU A 269 -12.87 17.98 -27.99
CA LEU A 269 -12.63 17.51 -29.35
C LEU A 269 -12.11 18.64 -30.25
N LYS A 270 -12.69 19.84 -30.17
CA LYS A 270 -12.22 21.03 -30.91
C LYS A 270 -10.78 21.42 -30.54
N LEU A 271 -10.39 21.22 -29.28
CA LEU A 271 -9.01 21.43 -28.84
C LEU A 271 -8.06 20.43 -29.51
N GLY A 272 -8.46 19.15 -29.58
CA GLY A 272 -7.65 18.11 -30.22
C GLY A 272 -7.48 18.28 -31.72
N THR A 273 -8.51 18.75 -32.44
CA THR A 273 -8.43 18.96 -33.90
C THR A 273 -7.63 20.21 -34.31
N HIS A 274 -7.47 21.19 -33.41
CA HIS A 274 -6.71 22.41 -33.67
C HIS A 274 -5.68 22.75 -32.56
N PRO A 275 -4.57 21.99 -32.45
CA PRO A 275 -3.54 22.19 -31.44
C PRO A 275 -2.93 23.61 -31.39
N SER A 276 -2.81 24.26 -32.55
CA SER A 276 -2.25 25.62 -32.67
C SER A 276 -3.17 26.70 -32.05
N ALA A 277 -4.48 26.44 -31.96
CA ALA A 277 -5.45 27.33 -31.35
C ALA A 277 -5.57 27.15 -29.82
N ALA A 278 -4.86 26.17 -29.23
CA ALA A 278 -4.96 25.83 -27.82
C ALA A 278 -4.77 27.02 -26.87
N ASN A 279 -3.89 27.97 -27.21
CA ASN A 279 -3.68 29.16 -26.38
C ASN A 279 -4.92 30.05 -26.23
N LYS A 280 -5.82 30.05 -27.22
CA LYS A 280 -7.04 30.84 -27.20
C LYS A 280 -8.24 30.06 -26.66
N SER A 281 -8.33 28.75 -26.97
CA SER A 281 -9.49 27.93 -26.58
C SER A 281 -9.40 27.35 -25.17
N LEU A 282 -8.19 27.13 -24.64
CA LEU A 282 -8.00 26.46 -23.35
C LEU A 282 -8.47 27.27 -22.12
N PRO A 283 -8.29 28.61 -22.06
CA PRO A 283 -8.87 29.41 -20.99
C PRO A 283 -10.40 29.31 -20.96
N GLN A 284 -11.05 29.36 -22.13
CA GLN A 284 -12.50 29.20 -22.24
C GLN A 284 -12.94 27.81 -21.79
N LEU A 285 -12.28 26.75 -22.26
CA LEU A 285 -12.58 25.37 -21.84
C LEU A 285 -12.44 25.20 -20.31
N THR A 286 -11.43 25.82 -19.72
CA THR A 286 -11.21 25.77 -18.27
C THR A 286 -12.32 26.49 -17.52
N ALA A 287 -12.77 27.64 -18.02
CA ALA A 287 -13.91 28.37 -17.48
C ALA A 287 -15.22 27.58 -17.63
N ASP A 288 -15.42 26.88 -18.74
CA ASP A 288 -16.60 26.03 -18.97
C ASP A 288 -16.61 24.85 -17.97
N VAL A 289 -15.46 24.21 -17.76
CA VAL A 289 -15.30 23.13 -16.76
C VAL A 289 -15.55 23.65 -15.34
N GLN A 290 -14.96 24.80 -14.97
CA GLN A 290 -15.19 25.41 -13.66
C GLN A 290 -16.66 25.73 -13.44
N THR A 291 -17.30 26.36 -14.44
CA THR A 291 -18.72 26.72 -14.41
C THR A 291 -19.58 25.47 -14.22
N ALA A 292 -19.30 24.38 -14.94
CA ALA A 292 -20.01 23.12 -14.77
C ALA A 292 -19.86 22.59 -13.34
N LEU A 293 -18.65 22.55 -12.80
CA LEU A 293 -18.41 22.09 -11.43
C LEU A 293 -19.19 22.91 -10.39
N GLU A 294 -19.18 24.24 -10.50
CA GLU A 294 -19.93 25.13 -9.60
C GLU A 294 -21.45 24.91 -9.70
N GLN A 295 -21.98 24.75 -10.92
CA GLN A 295 -23.40 24.53 -11.16
C GLN A 295 -23.89 23.20 -10.59
N PHE A 296 -23.18 22.10 -10.83
CA PHE A 296 -23.58 20.77 -10.36
C PHE A 296 -23.33 20.56 -8.87
N LEU A 297 -22.41 21.32 -8.25
CA LEU A 297 -22.23 21.32 -6.80
C LEU A 297 -23.49 21.79 -6.05
N LEU A 298 -24.28 22.70 -6.65
CA LEU A 298 -25.55 23.16 -6.07
C LEU A 298 -26.61 22.04 -5.97
N LEU A 299 -26.45 20.94 -6.72
CA LEU A 299 -27.37 19.80 -6.73
C LEU A 299 -27.00 18.74 -5.68
N GLY A 300 -25.84 18.86 -5.02
CA GLY A 300 -25.33 17.91 -4.05
C GLY A 300 -24.05 17.19 -4.50
N THR A 301 -23.34 16.60 -3.54
CA THR A 301 -22.03 15.96 -3.73
C THR A 301 -22.08 14.73 -4.65
N GLU A 302 -23.14 13.92 -4.58
CA GLU A 302 -23.31 12.75 -5.45
C GLU A 302 -23.40 13.15 -6.94
N VAL A 303 -24.17 14.19 -7.24
CA VAL A 303 -24.34 14.70 -8.61
C VAL A 303 -23.06 15.39 -9.09
N ALA A 304 -22.39 16.16 -8.21
CA ALA A 304 -21.10 16.78 -8.49
C ALA A 304 -20.02 15.72 -8.83
N THR A 305 -19.99 14.61 -8.09
CA THR A 305 -19.10 13.48 -8.38
C THR A 305 -19.42 12.89 -9.77
N GLY A 306 -20.70 12.78 -10.13
CA GLY A 306 -21.14 12.32 -11.45
C GLY A 306 -20.60 13.15 -12.61
N ILE A 307 -20.59 14.48 -12.49
CA ILE A 307 -20.00 15.35 -13.54
C ILE A 307 -18.47 15.26 -13.53
N CYS A 308 -17.82 15.16 -12.36
CA CYS A 308 -16.37 14.96 -12.26
C CYS A 308 -15.91 13.69 -12.97
N VAL A 309 -16.62 12.57 -12.80
CA VAL A 309 -16.32 11.29 -13.47
C VAL A 309 -16.46 11.41 -14.99
N ARG A 310 -17.46 12.16 -15.49
CA ARG A 310 -17.62 12.41 -16.92
C ARG A 310 -16.48 13.26 -17.48
N ILE A 311 -16.13 14.36 -16.81
CA ILE A 311 -15.00 15.22 -17.19
C ILE A 311 -13.71 14.41 -17.21
N ALA A 312 -13.47 13.58 -16.18
CA ALA A 312 -12.33 12.68 -16.10
C ALA A 312 -12.27 11.69 -17.28
N SER A 313 -13.41 11.09 -17.63
CA SER A 313 -13.50 10.21 -18.80
C SER A 313 -13.20 10.95 -20.11
N ILE A 314 -13.70 12.18 -20.26
CA ILE A 314 -13.44 13.01 -21.45
C ILE A 314 -11.95 13.32 -21.57
N ILE A 315 -11.30 13.73 -20.47
CA ILE A 315 -9.85 14.02 -20.45
C ILE A 315 -9.07 12.78 -20.89
N ARG A 316 -9.37 11.60 -20.32
CA ARG A 316 -8.69 10.34 -20.65
C ARG A 316 -8.83 9.94 -22.13
N VAL A 317 -9.96 10.25 -22.75
CA VAL A 317 -10.23 9.88 -24.15
C VAL A 317 -9.70 10.92 -25.14
N ARG A 318 -9.77 12.21 -24.80
CA ARG A 318 -9.54 13.32 -25.74
C ARG A 318 -8.16 13.96 -25.64
N VAL A 319 -7.40 13.70 -24.57
CA VAL A 319 -6.07 14.27 -24.37
C VAL A 319 -5.03 13.16 -24.38
N PRO A 320 -4.34 12.93 -25.51
CA PRO A 320 -3.21 12.01 -25.56
C PRO A 320 -2.04 12.50 -24.70
N GLU A 321 -1.31 11.57 -24.08
CA GLU A 321 -0.15 11.88 -23.21
C GLU A 321 0.95 12.66 -23.95
N ASN A 322 1.19 12.33 -25.22
CA ASN A 322 2.23 12.95 -26.04
C ASN A 322 1.74 14.18 -26.83
N ALA A 323 0.55 14.70 -26.54
CA ALA A 323 0.02 15.84 -27.28
C ALA A 323 0.78 17.14 -26.94
N PRO A 324 1.09 18.00 -27.93
CA PRO A 324 1.85 19.24 -27.70
C PRO A 324 1.12 20.24 -26.80
N TYR A 325 -0.20 20.10 -26.64
CA TYR A 325 -1.02 20.90 -25.75
C TYR A 325 -1.28 20.24 -24.38
N ALA A 326 -0.87 19.00 -24.15
CA ALA A 326 -1.15 18.25 -22.91
C ALA A 326 -0.60 18.97 -21.67
N CYS A 327 0.64 19.46 -21.73
CA CYS A 327 1.25 20.26 -20.66
C CYS A 327 0.38 21.47 -20.28
N ARG A 328 -0.12 22.20 -21.28
CA ARG A 328 -0.98 23.36 -21.06
C ARG A 328 -2.32 22.96 -20.45
N VAL A 329 -2.92 21.85 -20.89
CA VAL A 329 -4.15 21.30 -20.29
C VAL A 329 -3.95 21.01 -18.81
N VAL A 330 -2.88 20.28 -18.45
CA VAL A 330 -2.55 19.98 -17.05
C VAL A 330 -2.34 21.28 -16.26
N GLN A 331 -1.61 22.26 -16.82
CA GLN A 331 -1.41 23.57 -16.20
C GLN A 331 -2.71 24.29 -15.85
N HIS A 332 -3.60 24.46 -16.84
CA HIS A 332 -4.82 25.22 -16.67
C HIS A 332 -5.81 24.52 -15.73
N LEU A 333 -6.00 23.21 -15.91
CA LEU A 333 -6.93 22.44 -15.08
C LEU A 333 -6.40 22.31 -13.64
N THR A 334 -5.12 22.05 -13.42
CA THR A 334 -4.54 21.96 -12.06
C THR A 334 -4.64 23.30 -11.32
N ARG A 335 -4.36 24.42 -12.00
CA ARG A 335 -4.54 25.76 -11.40
C ARG A 335 -5.99 26.05 -11.05
N MET A 336 -6.94 25.65 -11.90
CA MET A 336 -8.37 25.80 -11.65
C MET A 336 -8.79 24.96 -10.44
N LEU A 337 -8.40 23.68 -10.39
CA LEU A 337 -8.72 22.75 -9.30
C LEU A 337 -8.15 23.16 -7.94
N ARG A 338 -7.05 23.93 -7.90
CA ARG A 338 -6.53 24.51 -6.64
C ARG A 338 -7.43 25.63 -6.08
N ARG A 339 -8.20 26.29 -6.94
CA ARG A 339 -9.11 27.38 -6.56
C ARG A 339 -10.51 26.89 -6.23
N THR A 340 -10.89 25.72 -6.75
CA THR A 340 -12.20 25.11 -6.50
C THR A 340 -12.23 24.48 -5.10
N ILE A 341 -13.22 24.89 -4.29
CA ILE A 341 -13.38 24.45 -2.88
C ILE A 341 -14.01 23.04 -2.78
N ALA A 342 -14.42 22.45 -3.90
CA ALA A 342 -15.13 21.18 -3.93
C ALA A 342 -14.23 19.99 -3.53
N ALA A 343 -14.64 19.24 -2.49
CA ALA A 343 -13.96 18.03 -2.02
C ALA A 343 -13.97 16.89 -3.06
N ASP A 344 -14.88 16.93 -4.05
CA ASP A 344 -15.20 15.82 -4.95
C ASP A 344 -14.46 15.87 -6.31
N VAL A 345 -13.37 16.65 -6.43
CA VAL A 345 -12.61 16.80 -7.70
C VAL A 345 -11.58 15.70 -7.96
N GLN A 346 -11.48 14.70 -7.07
CA GLN A 346 -10.51 13.61 -7.17
C GLN A 346 -10.54 12.86 -8.51
N PRO A 347 -11.71 12.54 -9.13
CA PRO A 347 -11.74 11.87 -10.42
C PRO A 347 -11.00 12.63 -11.53
N ILE A 348 -11.06 13.96 -11.49
CA ILE A 348 -10.36 14.80 -12.47
C ILE A 348 -8.86 14.79 -12.19
N ARG A 349 -8.44 14.86 -10.92
CA ARG A 349 -7.02 14.73 -10.53
C ARG A 349 -6.44 13.40 -11.01
N ASP A 350 -7.15 12.30 -10.77
CA ASP A 350 -6.74 10.95 -11.21
C ASP A 350 -6.67 10.83 -12.74
N ALA A 351 -7.44 11.62 -13.49
CA ALA A 351 -7.36 11.67 -14.94
C ALA A 351 -6.19 12.50 -15.47
N LEU A 352 -5.66 13.43 -14.67
CA LEU A 352 -4.47 14.23 -15.02
C LEU A 352 -3.16 13.51 -14.70
N GLU A 353 -3.15 12.55 -13.77
CA GLU A 353 -1.93 11.82 -13.38
C GLU A 353 -1.21 11.09 -14.53
N PRO A 354 -1.88 10.37 -15.45
CA PRO A 354 -1.21 9.81 -16.63
C PRO A 354 -0.53 10.87 -17.49
N LEU A 355 -1.15 12.05 -17.65
CA LEU A 355 -0.58 13.16 -18.40
C LEU A 355 0.65 13.74 -17.69
N LYS A 356 0.58 13.93 -16.36
CA LYS A 356 1.73 14.36 -15.54
C LYS A 356 2.91 13.40 -15.70
N ARG A 357 2.68 12.10 -15.56
CA ARG A 357 3.72 11.06 -15.75
C ARG A 357 4.29 11.07 -17.17
N GLY A 358 3.44 11.22 -18.19
CA GLY A 358 3.87 11.35 -19.58
C GLY A 358 4.79 12.55 -19.81
N LEU A 359 4.46 13.71 -19.23
CA LEU A 359 5.29 14.92 -19.30
C LEU A 359 6.67 14.70 -18.65
N LEU A 360 6.70 14.11 -17.46
CA LEU A 360 7.95 13.80 -16.76
C LEU A 360 8.81 12.79 -17.53
N SER A 361 8.19 11.75 -18.09
CA SER A 361 8.87 10.74 -18.91
C SER A 361 9.46 11.35 -20.18
N HIS A 362 8.72 12.23 -20.86
CA HIS A 362 9.20 12.91 -22.05
C HIS A 362 10.34 13.89 -21.74
N ALA A 363 10.23 14.65 -20.64
CA ALA A 363 11.30 15.53 -20.17
C ALA A 363 12.57 14.75 -19.83
N LEU A 364 12.46 13.61 -19.13
CA LEU A 364 13.58 12.73 -18.82
C LEU A 364 14.22 12.19 -20.11
N SER A 365 13.42 11.73 -21.08
CA SER A 365 13.93 11.25 -22.36
C SER A 365 14.67 12.35 -23.14
N ASN A 366 14.20 13.60 -23.09
CA ASN A 366 14.89 14.73 -23.72
C ASN A 366 16.21 15.04 -23.03
N MET A 367 16.25 15.04 -21.70
CA MET A 367 17.49 15.25 -20.95
C MET A 367 18.49 14.12 -21.22
N PHE A 368 18.04 12.86 -21.23
CA PHE A 368 18.89 11.72 -21.59
C PHE A 368 19.42 11.80 -23.02
N ARG A 369 18.61 12.24 -23.99
CA ARG A 369 19.07 12.48 -25.35
C ARG A 369 20.14 13.57 -25.37
N ALA A 370 19.94 14.68 -24.67
CA ALA A 370 20.91 15.77 -24.58
C ALA A 370 22.23 15.31 -23.95
N VAL A 371 22.19 14.45 -22.93
CA VAL A 371 23.39 13.83 -22.35
C VAL A 371 24.11 12.96 -23.38
N ASN A 372 23.39 12.05 -24.06
CA ASN A 372 24.02 11.18 -25.05
C ASN A 372 24.66 11.98 -26.20
N GLU A 373 23.96 12.98 -26.74
CA GLU A 373 24.48 13.89 -27.78
C GLU A 373 25.65 14.78 -27.29
N ALA A 374 25.71 15.08 -26.00
CA ALA A 374 26.80 15.83 -25.41
C ALA A 374 28.07 14.98 -25.26
N PHE A 375 27.94 13.68 -24.99
CA PHE A 375 29.06 12.75 -24.78
C PHE A 375 29.52 12.01 -26.05
N GLU A 376 28.98 12.31 -27.23
CA GLU A 376 29.52 11.81 -28.51
C GLU A 376 30.92 12.38 -28.83
N ASP A 377 31.18 13.64 -28.45
CA ASP A 377 32.49 14.29 -28.57
C ASP A 377 32.80 15.11 -27.30
N PRO A 378 33.41 14.49 -26.27
CA PRO A 378 33.70 15.15 -25.00
C PRO A 378 35.01 15.96 -25.01
N THR A 379 35.56 16.28 -26.18
CA THR A 379 36.85 16.99 -26.28
C THR A 379 36.78 18.43 -25.76
N VAL A 380 35.59 19.03 -25.72
CA VAL A 380 35.37 20.40 -25.23
C VAL A 380 34.43 20.38 -24.01
N PRO A 381 34.96 20.48 -22.77
CA PRO A 381 34.17 20.44 -21.54
C PRO A 381 32.99 21.41 -21.53
N THR A 382 33.23 22.66 -21.96
CA THR A 382 32.23 23.74 -21.93
C THR A 382 30.98 23.38 -22.72
N THR A 383 31.14 22.77 -23.90
CA THR A 383 30.02 22.38 -24.75
C THR A 383 29.17 21.29 -24.11
N VAL A 384 29.81 20.31 -23.46
CA VAL A 384 29.10 19.25 -22.72
C VAL A 384 28.28 19.85 -21.57
N ILE A 385 28.92 20.71 -20.78
CA ILE A 385 28.31 21.36 -19.60
C ILE A 385 27.11 22.22 -20.02
N GLU A 386 27.24 23.03 -21.08
CA GLU A 386 26.18 23.89 -21.59
C GLU A 386 24.99 23.11 -22.16
N LYS A 387 25.24 22.05 -22.94
CA LYS A 387 24.18 21.19 -23.50
C LYS A 387 23.38 20.51 -22.39
N VAL A 388 24.06 19.88 -21.44
CA VAL A 388 23.42 19.15 -20.32
C VAL A 388 22.69 20.13 -19.40
N SER A 389 23.37 21.19 -18.95
CA SER A 389 22.75 22.17 -18.04
C SER A 389 21.64 22.98 -18.71
N GLY A 390 21.76 23.25 -20.01
CA GLY A 390 20.72 23.89 -20.81
C GLY A 390 19.45 23.04 -20.87
N ALA A 391 19.59 21.75 -21.20
CA ALA A 391 18.47 20.82 -21.24
C ALA A 391 17.76 20.69 -19.88
N ILE A 392 18.53 20.55 -18.78
CA ILE A 392 17.96 20.47 -17.43
C ILE A 392 17.20 21.75 -17.08
N ARG A 393 17.80 22.93 -17.32
CA ARG A 393 17.17 24.22 -17.00
C ARG A 393 15.89 24.46 -17.79
N GLU A 394 15.88 24.07 -19.07
CA GLU A 394 14.70 24.16 -19.92
C GLU A 394 13.56 23.29 -19.36
N GLN A 395 13.83 22.03 -19.02
CA GLN A 395 12.81 21.13 -18.49
C GLN A 395 12.32 21.57 -17.10
N MET A 396 13.21 22.03 -16.22
CA MET A 396 12.85 22.52 -14.89
C MET A 396 11.97 23.78 -14.97
N THR A 397 12.26 24.68 -15.90
CA THR A 397 11.44 25.88 -16.14
C THR A 397 10.05 25.53 -16.65
N SER A 398 9.91 24.43 -17.41
CA SER A 398 8.62 24.00 -17.97
C SER A 398 7.59 23.52 -16.93
N VAL A 399 8.05 23.10 -15.74
CA VAL A 399 7.21 22.55 -14.65
C VAL A 399 7.14 23.45 -13.41
N ASN A 400 7.84 24.60 -13.40
CA ASN A 400 7.98 25.48 -12.23
C ASN A 400 6.65 26.02 -11.63
N TRP A 401 5.55 25.91 -12.37
CA TRP A 401 4.23 26.36 -11.95
C TRP A 401 3.54 25.37 -11.00
N ASP A 402 4.07 24.16 -10.82
CA ASP A 402 3.57 23.14 -9.90
C ASP A 402 4.71 22.54 -9.06
N THR A 403 4.58 22.65 -7.74
CA THR A 403 5.57 22.19 -6.77
C THR A 403 5.74 20.67 -6.74
N GLU A 404 4.66 19.91 -6.93
CA GLU A 404 4.71 18.44 -6.91
C GLU A 404 5.45 17.93 -8.16
N LEU A 405 5.09 18.46 -9.33
CA LEU A 405 5.79 18.15 -10.58
C LEU A 405 7.25 18.63 -10.58
N SER A 406 7.52 19.78 -9.96
CA SER A 406 8.89 20.29 -9.80
C SER A 406 9.73 19.34 -8.95
N ASN A 407 9.21 18.83 -7.84
CA ASN A 407 9.91 17.86 -7.00
C ASN A 407 10.15 16.52 -7.74
N GLU A 408 9.16 16.04 -8.50
CA GLU A 408 9.36 14.83 -9.33
C GLU A 408 10.37 15.05 -10.47
N MET A 409 10.41 16.25 -11.05
CA MET A 409 11.43 16.63 -12.03
C MET A 409 12.83 16.64 -11.41
N GLU A 410 13.00 17.10 -10.18
CA GLU A 410 14.28 17.05 -9.46
C GLU A 410 14.79 15.61 -9.30
N VAL A 411 13.91 14.65 -9.02
CA VAL A 411 14.27 13.22 -9.01
C VAL A 411 14.78 12.77 -10.38
N ASN A 412 14.17 13.25 -11.46
CA ASN A 412 14.64 13.00 -12.81
C ASN A 412 15.99 13.67 -13.10
N VAL A 413 16.26 14.88 -12.57
CA VAL A 413 17.60 15.50 -12.64
C VAL A 413 18.65 14.64 -11.95
N GLY A 414 18.33 14.05 -10.80
CA GLY A 414 19.20 13.06 -10.14
C GLY A 414 19.58 11.89 -11.06
N LYS A 415 18.59 11.31 -11.79
CA LYS A 415 18.84 10.25 -12.78
C LYS A 415 19.71 10.72 -13.95
N VAL A 416 19.59 11.98 -14.36
CA VAL A 416 20.43 12.58 -15.40
C VAL A 416 21.88 12.71 -14.93
N MET A 417 22.11 13.12 -13.67
CA MET A 417 23.45 13.16 -13.08
C MET A 417 24.07 11.77 -12.96
N GLU A 418 23.27 10.77 -12.60
CA GLU A 418 23.70 9.36 -12.58
C GLU A 418 24.13 8.89 -13.99
N LEU A 419 23.37 9.22 -15.03
CA LEU A 419 23.75 8.90 -16.41
C LEU A 419 25.03 9.63 -16.84
N CYS A 420 25.20 10.89 -16.47
CA CYS A 420 26.45 11.63 -16.71
C CYS A 420 27.64 10.95 -16.03
N ALA A 421 27.51 10.55 -14.77
CA ALA A 421 28.54 9.82 -14.05
C ALA A 421 28.90 8.50 -14.77
N GLN A 422 27.90 7.70 -15.14
CA GLN A 422 28.12 6.45 -15.87
C GLN A 422 28.82 6.65 -17.21
N LYS A 423 28.44 7.68 -17.98
CA LYS A 423 29.09 8.00 -19.26
C LYS A 423 30.55 8.41 -19.07
N ILE A 424 30.82 9.23 -18.06
CA ILE A 424 32.18 9.64 -17.71
C ILE A 424 32.99 8.41 -17.31
N GLU A 425 32.46 7.57 -16.41
CA GLU A 425 33.11 6.35 -15.93
C GLU A 425 33.48 5.39 -17.07
N GLN A 426 32.58 5.19 -18.04
CA GLN A 426 32.82 4.34 -19.21
C GLN A 426 33.95 4.84 -20.13
N MET A 427 34.22 6.14 -20.13
CA MET A 427 35.28 6.74 -20.96
C MET A 427 36.58 6.98 -20.19
N LEU A 428 36.54 6.93 -18.86
CA LEU A 428 37.73 7.08 -18.03
C LEU A 428 38.60 5.82 -18.13
N VAL A 429 39.90 6.03 -18.30
CA VAL A 429 40.91 4.96 -18.25
C VAL A 429 41.85 5.24 -17.09
N LEU A 430 41.66 4.52 -15.97
CA LEU A 430 42.35 4.77 -14.70
C LEU A 430 43.40 3.71 -14.35
N ASP A 431 43.84 2.91 -15.33
CA ASP A 431 44.91 1.94 -15.14
C ASP A 431 46.24 2.63 -14.81
N ASP A 432 47.06 1.98 -13.98
CA ASP A 432 48.33 2.56 -13.51
C ASP A 432 49.25 2.99 -14.67
N SER A 433 49.26 2.26 -15.79
CA SER A 433 50.04 2.62 -16.98
C SER A 433 49.47 3.83 -17.75
N ALA A 434 48.16 4.03 -17.71
CA ALA A 434 47.50 5.16 -18.38
C ALA A 434 47.66 6.47 -17.58
N LEU A 435 47.81 6.35 -16.26
CA LEU A 435 47.97 7.49 -15.34
C LEU A 435 49.44 7.85 -15.09
N GLN A 436 50.40 7.02 -15.50
CA GLN A 436 51.82 7.27 -15.29
C GLN A 436 52.25 8.64 -15.85
N VAL A 437 52.92 9.43 -15.01
CA VAL A 437 53.42 10.76 -15.37
C VAL A 437 54.65 10.58 -16.27
N GLY A 438 54.55 11.03 -17.51
CA GLY A 438 55.65 11.06 -18.49
C GLY A 438 56.09 12.49 -18.79
N GLU A 439 56.99 12.66 -19.78
CA GLU A 439 57.46 13.99 -20.20
C GLU A 439 56.36 14.85 -20.83
N HIS A 440 55.31 14.22 -21.37
CA HIS A 440 54.19 14.87 -22.03
C HIS A 440 52.87 14.27 -21.56
N ILE A 441 51.83 15.10 -21.51
CA ILE A 441 50.46 14.64 -21.24
C ILE A 441 49.98 13.84 -22.45
N SER A 442 49.70 12.55 -22.22
CA SER A 442 49.15 11.67 -23.25
C SER A 442 47.73 12.08 -23.64
N SER A 443 47.27 11.63 -24.81
CA SER A 443 45.88 11.86 -25.25
C SER A 443 44.86 11.24 -24.29
N VAL A 444 45.21 10.13 -23.63
CA VAL A 444 44.35 9.46 -22.64
C VAL A 444 44.24 10.31 -21.36
N GLN A 445 45.36 10.83 -20.86
CA GLN A 445 45.38 11.72 -19.70
C GLN A 445 44.62 13.02 -19.98
N ALA A 446 44.82 13.63 -21.16
CA ALA A 446 44.09 14.83 -21.57
C ALA A 446 42.57 14.60 -21.61
N LEU A 447 42.13 13.45 -22.13
CA LEU A 447 40.72 13.06 -22.12
C LEU A 447 40.19 12.86 -20.70
N ASN A 448 40.92 12.14 -19.84
CA ASN A 448 40.54 11.94 -18.45
C ASN A 448 40.38 13.29 -17.72
N TYR A 449 41.31 14.23 -17.90
CA TYR A 449 41.23 15.56 -17.28
C TYR A 449 40.06 16.39 -17.80
N SER A 450 39.79 16.34 -19.11
CA SER A 450 38.59 16.95 -19.72
C SER A 450 37.31 16.43 -19.05
N LEU A 451 37.19 15.12 -18.91
CA LEU A 451 36.02 14.45 -18.31
C LEU A 451 35.87 14.76 -16.81
N LEU A 452 36.96 14.78 -16.05
CA LEU A 452 36.94 15.14 -14.63
C LEU A 452 36.57 16.62 -14.42
N ASN A 453 37.00 17.51 -15.30
CA ASN A 453 36.58 18.92 -15.28
C ASN A 453 35.10 19.09 -15.62
N VAL A 454 34.54 18.29 -16.54
CA VAL A 454 33.10 18.22 -16.78
C VAL A 454 32.37 17.75 -15.52
N ALA A 455 32.83 16.66 -14.89
CA ALA A 455 32.23 16.14 -13.65
C ALA A 455 32.24 17.20 -12.53
N HIS A 456 33.38 17.86 -12.32
CA HIS A 456 33.50 18.92 -11.31
C HIS A 456 32.56 20.09 -11.61
N SER A 457 32.55 20.60 -12.84
CA SER A 457 31.70 21.74 -13.21
C SER A 457 30.21 21.43 -13.07
N LEU A 458 29.78 20.23 -13.48
CA LEU A 458 28.40 19.79 -13.28
C LEU A 458 28.07 19.62 -11.79
N SER A 459 29.01 19.12 -10.98
CA SER A 459 28.83 18.98 -9.53
C SER A 459 28.64 20.33 -8.84
N VAL A 460 29.33 21.38 -9.29
CA VAL A 460 29.20 22.74 -8.74
C VAL A 460 27.89 23.39 -9.19
N LEU A 461 27.54 23.27 -10.48
CA LEU A 461 26.31 23.85 -11.03
C LEU A 461 25.04 23.20 -10.48
N TRP A 462 25.10 21.90 -10.18
CA TRP A 462 23.98 21.08 -9.72
C TRP A 462 24.29 20.41 -8.38
N SER A 463 24.76 21.20 -7.41
CA SER A 463 25.23 20.73 -6.10
C SER A 463 24.28 19.78 -5.38
N ARG A 464 22.97 20.03 -5.44
CA ARG A 464 21.93 19.17 -4.82
C ARG A 464 21.87 17.75 -5.41
N PHE A 465 22.35 17.54 -6.63
CA PHE A 465 22.29 16.26 -7.35
C PHE A 465 23.69 15.72 -7.69
N SER A 466 24.73 16.29 -7.07
CA SER A 466 26.13 16.06 -7.42
C SER A 466 26.71 14.73 -6.91
N GLU A 467 26.02 14.07 -6.00
CA GLU A 467 26.46 12.87 -5.29
C GLU A 467 27.03 11.75 -6.20
N PRO A 468 26.40 11.37 -7.34
CA PRO A 468 26.99 10.40 -8.27
C PRO A 468 28.33 10.85 -8.89
N LEU A 469 28.44 12.14 -9.22
CA LEU A 469 29.66 12.71 -9.80
C LEU A 469 30.78 12.80 -8.76
N ILE A 470 30.44 13.14 -7.51
CA ILE A 470 31.41 13.20 -6.41
C ILE A 470 32.04 11.82 -6.17
N ARG A 471 31.24 10.74 -6.11
CA ARG A 471 31.76 9.38 -5.93
C ARG A 471 32.73 8.96 -7.04
N LEU A 472 32.37 9.25 -8.29
CA LEU A 472 33.23 8.98 -9.44
C LEU A 472 34.55 9.76 -9.35
N MET A 473 34.45 11.04 -9.01
CA MET A 473 35.61 11.92 -8.85
C MET A 473 36.52 11.42 -7.73
N ASP A 474 35.98 11.04 -6.57
CA ASP A 474 36.78 10.51 -5.46
C ASP A 474 37.55 9.24 -5.85
N SER A 475 36.91 8.29 -6.56
CA SER A 475 37.57 7.09 -7.10
C SER A 475 38.72 7.44 -8.06
N ALA A 476 38.49 8.39 -8.98
CA ALA A 476 39.53 8.88 -9.87
C ALA A 476 40.69 9.57 -9.12
N ARG A 477 40.37 10.29 -8.02
CA ARG A 477 41.37 11.00 -7.21
C ARG A 477 42.30 10.01 -6.55
N GLU A 478 41.73 8.98 -5.92
CA GLU A 478 42.48 7.90 -5.29
C GLU A 478 43.37 7.18 -6.30
N ALA A 479 42.90 6.96 -7.53
CA ALA A 479 43.70 6.34 -8.59
C ALA A 479 44.92 7.18 -8.99
N ILE A 480 44.71 8.48 -9.23
CA ILE A 480 45.79 9.41 -9.61
C ILE A 480 46.83 9.52 -8.49
N VAL A 481 46.38 9.71 -7.24
CA VAL A 481 47.27 9.84 -6.09
C VAL A 481 48.00 8.53 -5.79
N ARG A 482 47.35 7.38 -5.94
CA ARG A 482 48.00 6.07 -5.78
C ARG A 482 49.17 5.91 -6.75
N VAL A 483 48.98 6.22 -8.03
CA VAL A 483 50.06 6.15 -9.03
C VAL A 483 51.18 7.12 -8.67
N ALA A 484 50.83 8.31 -8.17
CA ALA A 484 51.82 9.26 -7.69
C ALA A 484 52.63 8.75 -6.50
N HIS A 485 51.98 8.13 -5.50
CA HIS A 485 52.66 7.48 -4.37
C HIS A 485 53.58 6.34 -4.83
N ILE A 486 53.15 5.52 -5.79
CA ILE A 486 53.95 4.42 -6.34
C ILE A 486 55.22 4.97 -7.00
N SER A 487 55.11 6.01 -7.82
CA SER A 487 56.24 6.65 -8.49
C SER A 487 57.22 7.26 -7.48
N VAL A 488 56.73 8.08 -6.55
CA VAL A 488 57.55 8.71 -5.50
C VAL A 488 58.30 7.66 -4.69
N ARG A 489 57.62 6.60 -4.25
CA ARG A 489 58.24 5.51 -3.49
C ARG A 489 59.31 4.78 -4.31
N THR A 490 59.06 4.54 -5.59
CA THR A 490 60.01 3.83 -6.46
C THR A 490 61.28 4.65 -6.65
N ILE A 491 61.13 5.96 -6.91
CA ILE A 491 62.27 6.88 -7.05
C ILE A 491 63.03 6.99 -5.71
N LEU A 492 62.35 7.15 -4.58
CA LEU A 492 63.03 7.28 -3.29
C LEU A 492 63.73 6.00 -2.84
N LEU A 493 63.26 4.82 -3.26
CA LEU A 493 63.95 3.56 -2.97
C LEU A 493 65.25 3.39 -3.79
N SER A 494 65.36 4.01 -4.98
CA SER A 494 66.60 3.96 -5.78
C SER A 494 67.77 4.67 -5.10
N LEU A 495 67.50 5.53 -4.10
CA LEU A 495 68.49 6.11 -3.18
C LEU A 495 69.47 5.05 -2.65
N HIS A 496 68.98 3.84 -2.39
CA HIS A 496 69.77 2.76 -1.82
C HIS A 496 70.64 1.99 -2.83
N ASP A 497 70.37 2.15 -4.12
CA ASP A 497 71.07 1.46 -5.21
C ASP A 497 72.05 2.39 -5.95
N GLU A 498 71.93 3.70 -5.73
CA GLU A 498 72.71 4.74 -6.41
C GLU A 498 73.75 5.42 -5.48
N ARG A 499 74.73 6.09 -6.09
CA ARG A 499 75.71 6.89 -5.32
C ARG A 499 75.16 8.31 -5.07
N LEU A 500 75.20 8.74 -3.82
CA LEU A 500 74.82 10.10 -3.43
C LEU A 500 75.74 11.15 -4.09
N GLY A 501 75.16 12.29 -4.47
CA GLY A 501 75.82 13.40 -5.15
C GLY A 501 75.18 14.74 -4.80
N SER A 502 75.43 15.79 -5.59
CA SER A 502 74.91 17.14 -5.33
C SER A 502 74.31 17.79 -6.60
N PRO A 503 72.98 17.77 -6.79
CA PRO A 503 72.03 16.89 -6.10
C PRO A 503 72.18 15.42 -6.56
N SER A 504 71.76 14.49 -5.71
CA SER A 504 71.82 13.05 -6.00
C SER A 504 70.93 12.67 -7.20
N PRO A 505 71.20 11.57 -7.92
CA PRO A 505 70.43 11.22 -9.12
C PRO A 505 68.95 10.94 -8.82
N TYR A 506 68.64 10.15 -7.79
CA TYR A 506 67.26 9.98 -7.29
C TYR A 506 66.56 11.32 -6.96
N ALA A 507 67.28 12.29 -6.39
CA ALA A 507 66.72 13.60 -6.00
C ALA A 507 66.40 14.46 -7.22
N LYS A 508 67.23 14.40 -8.28
CA LYS A 508 66.95 15.01 -9.59
C LYS A 508 65.74 14.39 -10.27
N GLU A 509 65.66 13.06 -10.26
CA GLU A 509 64.52 12.33 -10.82
C GLU A 509 63.22 12.69 -10.09
N LEU A 510 63.24 12.69 -8.74
CA LEU A 510 62.09 13.06 -7.92
C LEU A 510 61.66 14.50 -8.16
N TYR A 511 62.61 15.45 -8.21
CA TYR A 511 62.33 16.84 -8.55
C TYR A 511 61.60 16.95 -9.90
N ASN A 512 62.16 16.34 -10.95
CA ASN A 512 61.56 16.37 -12.29
C ASN A 512 60.17 15.73 -12.32
N TYR A 513 60.00 14.61 -11.63
CA TYR A 513 58.71 13.93 -11.49
C TYR A 513 57.67 14.83 -10.81
N LEU A 514 58.02 15.50 -9.71
CA LEU A 514 57.10 16.37 -8.97
C LEU A 514 56.70 17.60 -9.78
N ILE A 515 57.64 18.19 -10.54
CA ILE A 515 57.34 19.29 -11.46
C ILE A 515 56.39 18.83 -12.57
N ALA A 516 56.65 17.66 -13.18
CA ALA A 516 55.76 17.10 -14.18
C ALA A 516 54.38 16.82 -13.58
N PHE A 517 54.30 16.15 -12.42
CA PHE A 517 53.04 15.86 -11.75
C PHE A 517 52.25 17.13 -11.40
N ASN A 518 52.92 18.22 -11.00
CA ASN A 518 52.27 19.51 -10.78
C ASN A 518 51.59 20.03 -12.06
N GLN A 519 52.20 19.88 -13.23
CA GLN A 519 51.56 20.26 -14.51
C GLN A 519 50.26 19.48 -14.75
N HIS A 520 50.22 18.20 -14.38
CA HIS A 520 49.00 17.40 -14.43
C HIS A 520 47.96 17.91 -13.41
N VAL A 521 48.37 18.19 -12.17
CA VAL A 521 47.48 18.71 -11.12
C VAL A 521 46.86 20.05 -11.51
N THR A 522 47.60 20.98 -12.13
CA THR A 522 47.07 22.28 -12.57
C THR A 522 45.90 22.13 -13.57
N LEU A 523 45.89 21.08 -14.40
CA LEU A 523 44.80 20.85 -15.36
C LEU A 523 43.50 20.35 -14.71
N ILE A 524 43.57 19.89 -13.47
CA ILE A 524 42.44 19.36 -12.68
C ILE A 524 42.43 19.93 -11.25
N GLU A 525 42.98 21.14 -11.10
CA GLU A 525 43.22 21.78 -9.80
C GLU A 525 41.96 21.87 -8.92
N PRO A 526 40.79 22.32 -9.44
CA PRO A 526 39.58 22.45 -8.62
C PRO A 526 39.11 21.13 -8.00
N PHE A 527 39.48 20.01 -8.62
CA PHE A 527 39.16 18.67 -8.17
C PHE A 527 40.22 18.09 -7.21
N MET A 528 41.50 18.41 -7.43
CA MET A 528 42.63 17.89 -6.64
C MET A 528 42.81 18.62 -5.30
N LEU A 529 42.41 19.89 -5.21
CA LEU A 529 42.54 20.69 -3.97
C LEU A 529 41.44 20.40 -2.93
N VAL A 530 40.46 19.54 -3.23
CA VAL A 530 39.39 19.17 -2.30
C VAL A 530 39.91 18.20 -1.24
N ARG A 531 39.39 18.30 0.00
CA ARG A 531 39.64 17.38 1.13
C ARG A 531 41.12 17.19 1.50
N HIS A 532 41.93 18.25 1.40
CA HIS A 532 43.36 18.21 1.73
C HIS A 532 44.17 17.13 1.01
N THR A 533 43.68 16.60 -0.13
CA THR A 533 44.32 15.49 -0.84
C THR A 533 45.79 15.79 -1.17
N MET A 534 46.04 16.97 -1.72
CA MET A 534 47.39 17.39 -2.07
C MET A 534 48.25 17.76 -0.85
N HIS A 535 47.65 18.19 0.27
CA HIS A 535 48.40 18.33 1.53
C HIS A 535 48.94 16.96 1.98
N ASN A 536 48.08 15.94 1.97
CA ASN A 536 48.45 14.57 2.36
C ASN A 536 49.52 14.00 1.42
N PHE A 537 49.42 14.26 0.11
CA PHE A 537 50.44 13.87 -0.85
C PHE A 537 51.80 14.53 -0.55
N VAL A 538 51.83 15.85 -0.33
CA VAL A 538 53.07 16.57 -0.01
C VAL A 538 53.69 16.06 1.30
N THR A 539 52.89 15.85 2.35
CA THR A 539 53.35 15.25 3.60
C THR A 539 53.90 13.85 3.38
N TYR A 540 53.23 13.02 2.58
CA TYR A 540 53.71 11.69 2.20
C TYR A 540 55.08 11.73 1.54
N VAL A 541 55.33 12.67 0.60
CA VAL A 541 56.64 12.77 -0.07
C VAL A 541 57.76 13.04 0.94
N VAL A 542 57.55 13.97 1.87
CA VAL A 542 58.57 14.31 2.89
C VAL A 542 58.76 13.17 3.89
N GLU A 543 57.68 12.55 4.38
CA GLU A 543 57.76 11.39 5.25
C GLU A 543 58.49 10.22 4.59
N MET A 544 58.17 9.93 3.33
CA MET A 544 58.82 8.90 2.53
C MET A 544 60.30 9.24 2.29
N PHE A 545 60.64 10.51 2.08
CA PHE A 545 62.03 10.95 1.98
C PHE A 545 62.77 10.65 3.28
N LEU A 546 62.23 11.09 4.43
CA LEU A 546 62.86 10.88 5.74
C LEU A 546 63.00 9.40 6.08
N LEU A 547 61.98 8.60 5.78
CA LEU A 547 62.02 7.15 5.97
C LEU A 547 63.14 6.53 5.13
N SER A 548 63.26 6.89 3.85
CA SER A 548 64.30 6.36 2.95
C SER A 548 65.70 6.82 3.36
N ALA A 549 65.85 8.10 3.70
CA ALA A 549 67.11 8.69 4.14
C ALA A 549 67.66 7.98 5.39
N THR A 550 66.81 7.78 6.41
CA THR A 550 67.20 7.15 7.68
C THR A 550 67.42 5.64 7.58
N LEU A 551 67.00 4.98 6.48
CA LEU A 551 67.35 3.58 6.19
C LEU A 551 68.75 3.40 5.59
N THR A 552 69.45 4.49 5.26
CA THR A 552 70.82 4.43 4.75
C THR A 552 71.76 3.99 5.87
N ARG A 553 72.50 2.89 5.68
CA ARG A 553 73.37 2.32 6.72
C ARG A 553 74.58 1.60 6.11
N PRO A 554 75.80 1.75 6.66
CA PRO A 554 76.19 2.76 7.66
C PRO A 554 76.06 4.17 7.07
N VAL A 555 75.62 5.13 7.88
CA VAL A 555 75.49 6.52 7.44
C VAL A 555 76.66 7.37 7.94
N GLU A 556 77.34 8.03 7.02
CA GLU A 556 78.41 8.98 7.33
C GLU A 556 77.89 10.43 7.35
N ASN A 557 78.53 11.31 8.13
CA ASN A 557 78.17 12.74 8.17
C ASN A 557 78.21 13.42 6.80
N ALA A 558 79.12 12.99 5.91
CA ALA A 558 79.17 13.47 4.54
C ALA A 558 77.90 13.09 3.74
N GLN A 559 77.37 11.87 3.96
CA GLN A 559 76.13 11.41 3.32
C GLN A 559 74.91 12.14 3.91
N LEU A 560 74.88 12.38 5.22
CA LEU A 560 73.81 13.17 5.86
C LEU A 560 73.77 14.61 5.32
N SER A 561 74.92 15.22 5.04
CA SER A 561 74.99 16.56 4.43
C SER A 561 74.41 16.57 3.01
N LEU A 562 74.65 15.52 2.22
CA LEU A 562 74.04 15.38 0.90
C LEU A 562 72.53 15.15 1.00
N LEU A 563 72.07 14.26 1.88
CA LEU A 563 70.64 13.98 2.10
C LEU A 563 69.89 15.22 2.61
N SER A 564 70.51 16.03 3.47
CA SER A 564 69.98 17.32 3.92
C SER A 564 69.80 18.29 2.74
N SER A 565 70.82 18.42 1.88
CA SER A 565 70.74 19.24 0.66
C SER A 565 69.71 18.72 -0.34
N ASP A 566 69.60 17.40 -0.50
CA ASP A 566 68.64 16.75 -1.40
C ASP A 566 67.20 16.97 -0.92
N LEU A 567 66.94 16.95 0.40
CA LEU A 567 65.62 17.27 0.96
C LEU A 567 65.20 18.70 0.61
N LEU A 568 66.10 19.67 0.78
CA LEU A 568 65.83 21.07 0.43
C LEU A 568 65.60 21.25 -1.08
N TYR A 569 66.35 20.52 -1.90
CA TYR A 569 66.19 20.53 -3.35
C TYR A 569 64.82 19.97 -3.78
N VAL A 570 64.40 18.84 -3.22
CA VAL A 570 63.07 18.24 -3.46
C VAL A 570 61.95 19.14 -2.92
N ALA A 571 62.15 19.78 -1.77
CA ALA A 571 61.17 20.69 -1.18
C ALA A 571 60.84 21.87 -2.10
N GLU A 572 61.80 22.32 -2.91
CA GLU A 572 61.55 23.39 -3.88
C GLU A 572 60.56 22.95 -4.98
N ALA A 573 60.61 21.70 -5.44
CA ALA A 573 59.58 21.17 -6.34
C ALA A 573 58.21 21.03 -5.65
N LEU A 574 58.20 20.64 -4.37
CA LEU A 574 56.95 20.54 -3.60
C LEU A 574 56.27 21.89 -3.39
N ARG A 575 57.04 22.99 -3.32
CA ARG A 575 56.48 24.35 -3.25
C ARG A 575 55.74 24.76 -4.53
N CYS A 576 56.04 24.16 -5.68
CA CYS A 576 55.35 24.46 -6.94
C CYS A 576 53.86 24.07 -6.94
N PHE A 577 53.41 23.19 -6.04
CA PHE A 577 51.99 22.89 -5.87
C PHE A 577 51.19 24.06 -5.26
N ASN A 578 51.87 25.08 -4.71
CA ASN A 578 51.27 26.29 -4.13
C ASN A 578 50.24 26.01 -3.01
N ILE A 579 50.62 25.12 -2.07
CA ILE A 579 49.78 24.69 -0.95
C ILE A 579 50.50 24.94 0.36
N ASP A 580 49.78 25.50 1.34
CA ASP A 580 50.29 25.75 2.68
C ASP A 580 50.30 24.46 3.51
N VAL A 581 51.41 23.72 3.46
CA VAL A 581 51.60 22.50 4.25
C VAL A 581 52.57 22.78 5.41
N PRO A 582 52.19 22.53 6.68
CA PRO A 582 53.03 22.82 7.84
C PRO A 582 54.44 22.22 7.77
N ILE A 583 54.56 21.03 7.20
CA ILE A 583 55.84 20.31 7.02
C ILE A 583 56.81 21.04 6.07
N LEU A 584 56.29 21.75 5.07
CA LEU A 584 57.13 22.51 4.13
C LEU A 584 57.65 23.82 4.73
N LEU A 585 56.94 24.38 5.72
CA LEU A 585 57.40 25.57 6.46
C LEU A 585 58.65 25.25 7.28
N HIS A 586 58.70 24.07 7.90
CA HIS A 586 59.80 23.63 8.77
C HIS A 586 60.80 22.73 8.05
N VAL A 587 60.72 22.61 6.72
CA VAL A 587 61.59 21.69 5.96
C VAL A 587 63.08 22.04 6.10
N HIS A 588 63.40 23.31 6.34
CA HIS A 588 64.76 23.75 6.64
C HIS A 588 65.25 23.23 7.99
N ASP A 589 64.39 23.27 9.01
CA ASP A 589 64.70 22.75 10.34
C ASP A 589 64.78 21.23 10.34
N ILE A 590 63.89 20.55 9.59
CA ILE A 590 63.93 19.09 9.35
C ILE A 590 65.24 18.69 8.65
N ALA A 591 65.65 19.41 7.62
CA ALA A 591 66.89 19.16 6.90
C ALA A 591 68.12 19.38 7.79
N ALA A 592 68.10 20.41 8.65
CA ALA A 592 69.16 20.66 9.64
C ALA A 592 69.20 19.57 10.72
N ALA A 593 68.03 19.04 11.12
CA ALA A 593 67.93 18.00 12.14
C ALA A 593 68.68 16.70 11.75
N LEU A 594 68.78 16.38 10.47
CA LEU A 594 69.57 15.23 9.98
C LEU A 594 71.07 15.32 10.32
N LEU A 595 71.58 16.52 10.62
CA LEU A 595 72.99 16.80 10.91
C LEU A 595 73.28 16.96 12.40
N LEU A 596 72.26 16.92 13.25
CA LEU A 596 72.41 17.06 14.69
C LEU A 596 73.18 15.88 15.29
N THR A 597 73.91 16.17 16.37
CA THR A 597 74.52 15.11 17.16
C THR A 597 73.42 14.30 17.88
N PRO A 598 73.69 13.04 18.26
CA PRO A 598 72.69 12.20 18.95
C PRO A 598 72.04 12.84 20.18
N GLY A 599 72.79 13.66 20.94
CA GLY A 599 72.26 14.39 22.10
C GLY A 599 71.33 15.55 21.71
N GLU A 600 71.67 16.33 20.69
CA GLU A 600 70.81 17.41 20.18
C GLU A 600 69.57 16.86 19.45
N LEU A 601 69.70 15.68 18.84
CA LEU A 601 68.63 15.03 18.09
C LEU A 601 67.49 14.55 18.98
N ILE A 602 67.76 14.14 20.22
CA ILE A 602 66.69 13.73 21.16
C ILE A 602 65.93 14.92 21.76
N GLU A 603 66.52 16.11 21.73
CA GLU A 603 65.91 17.35 22.23
C GLU A 603 65.08 18.07 21.15
N THR A 604 65.22 17.69 19.88
CA THR A 604 64.50 18.36 18.78
C THR A 604 63.01 18.01 18.77
N SER A 605 62.17 19.03 18.62
CA SER A 605 60.73 18.87 18.39
C SER A 605 60.38 18.73 16.91
N VAL A 606 61.32 18.95 15.99
CA VAL A 606 61.01 19.14 14.57
C VAL A 606 60.87 17.80 13.82
N MET A 607 61.53 16.75 14.30
CA MET A 607 61.52 15.42 13.70
C MET A 607 60.55 14.50 14.43
N PRO A 608 59.84 13.61 13.71
CA PRO A 608 59.01 12.62 14.37
C PRO A 608 59.88 11.59 15.08
N PHE A 609 59.37 11.06 16.21
CA PHE A 609 60.12 10.12 17.06
C PHE A 609 60.71 8.94 16.26
N TRP A 610 59.98 8.44 15.27
CA TRP A 610 60.40 7.30 14.46
C TRP A 610 61.60 7.63 13.57
N ALA A 611 61.69 8.86 13.06
CA ALA A 611 62.81 9.28 12.22
C ALA A 611 64.07 9.46 13.08
N VAL A 612 63.90 10.01 14.30
CA VAL A 612 64.98 10.12 15.30
C VAL A 612 65.51 8.74 15.66
N VAL A 613 64.63 7.81 16.08
CA VAL A 613 65.03 6.44 16.45
C VAL A 613 65.74 5.75 15.29
N GLN A 614 65.20 5.84 14.08
CA GLN A 614 65.78 5.17 12.91
C GLN A 614 67.13 5.77 12.50
N LEU A 615 67.30 7.10 12.63
CA LEU A 615 68.58 7.77 12.41
C LEU A 615 69.64 7.39 13.45
N LEU A 616 69.25 7.27 14.73
CA LEU A 616 70.16 6.78 15.78
C LEU A 616 70.60 5.34 15.49
N ILE A 617 69.69 4.47 15.06
CA ILE A 617 69.99 3.07 14.67
C ILE A 617 70.92 3.02 13.44
N SER A 618 70.75 3.91 12.46
CA SER A 618 71.56 3.89 11.24
C SER A 618 73.02 4.32 11.47
N GLN A 619 73.27 5.09 12.52
CA GLN A 619 74.61 5.44 13.02
C GLN A 619 75.24 4.32 13.87
N CYS A 620 74.47 3.31 14.29
CA CYS A 620 74.96 2.20 15.08
C CYS A 620 75.67 1.13 14.24
N GLU A 621 76.63 0.45 14.86
CA GLU A 621 77.27 -0.76 14.33
C GLU A 621 76.25 -1.88 14.05
N PRO A 622 76.51 -2.80 13.09
CA PRO A 622 75.57 -3.86 12.67
C PRO A 622 75.11 -4.85 13.76
N ALA A 623 75.61 -4.72 14.99
CA ALA A 623 75.20 -5.53 16.13
C ALA A 623 73.71 -5.36 16.49
N ILE A 624 73.15 -4.16 16.30
CA ILE A 624 71.70 -3.95 16.27
C ILE A 624 71.21 -4.11 14.82
N LEU A 625 70.20 -4.94 14.60
CA LEU A 625 69.62 -5.13 13.27
C LEU A 625 68.95 -3.85 12.79
N SER A 626 69.03 -3.55 11.50
CA SER A 626 68.21 -2.45 10.95
C SER A 626 66.72 -2.81 11.03
N PRO A 627 65.82 -1.82 11.05
CA PRO A 627 64.37 -2.06 11.07
C PRO A 627 63.89 -3.11 10.06
N PRO A 628 64.21 -3.05 8.75
CA PRO A 628 63.78 -4.08 7.81
C PRO A 628 64.39 -5.46 8.12
N GLU A 629 65.68 -5.52 8.49
CA GLU A 629 66.37 -6.78 8.79
C GLU A 629 65.80 -7.48 10.03
N SER A 630 65.38 -6.72 11.04
CA SER A 630 64.81 -7.26 12.28
C SER A 630 63.52 -8.07 12.05
N ALA A 631 62.78 -7.75 11.00
CA ALA A 631 61.55 -8.41 10.59
C ALA A 631 61.73 -9.39 9.41
N GLY A 632 62.94 -9.48 8.84
CA GLY A 632 63.21 -10.27 7.65
C GLY A 632 62.58 -9.71 6.37
N TRP A 633 62.34 -8.39 6.32
CA TRP A 633 61.71 -7.71 5.19
C TRP A 633 62.72 -7.07 4.24
N THR A 634 62.37 -7.01 2.96
CA THR A 634 63.01 -6.09 2.01
C THR A 634 62.72 -4.64 2.39
N LYS A 635 63.55 -3.69 1.93
CA LYS A 635 63.29 -2.25 2.14
C LYS A 635 61.92 -1.83 1.60
N LEU A 636 61.51 -2.39 0.45
CA LEU A 636 60.19 -2.12 -0.14
C LEU A 636 59.04 -2.61 0.75
N GLU A 637 59.15 -3.82 1.32
CA GLU A 637 58.14 -4.37 2.23
C GLU A 637 58.06 -3.56 3.53
N TYR A 638 59.20 -3.19 4.10
CA TYR A 638 59.24 -2.33 5.30
C TYR A 638 58.62 -0.97 5.04
N VAL A 639 58.99 -0.30 3.95
CA VAL A 639 58.43 1.01 3.58
C VAL A 639 56.92 0.93 3.34
N LYS A 640 56.44 -0.10 2.63
CA LYS A 640 55.02 -0.34 2.41
C LYS A 640 54.26 -0.50 3.71
N TRP A 641 54.79 -1.32 4.61
CA TRP A 641 54.24 -1.51 5.94
C TRP A 641 54.24 -0.19 6.71
N PHE A 642 55.39 0.46 6.82
CA PHE A 642 55.56 1.66 7.63
C PHE A 642 54.62 2.80 7.23
N MET A 643 54.52 3.10 5.93
CA MET A 643 53.65 4.17 5.42
C MET A 643 52.16 3.85 5.55
N GLY A 644 51.78 2.59 5.76
CA GLY A 644 50.40 2.14 5.95
C GLY A 644 49.96 1.96 7.41
N HIS A 645 50.86 2.14 8.39
CA HIS A 645 50.60 1.91 9.81
C HIS A 645 50.69 3.19 10.65
N THR A 646 49.99 3.20 11.78
CA THR A 646 49.93 4.32 12.72
C THR A 646 51.22 4.49 13.50
N ASN A 647 51.41 5.67 14.09
CA ASN A 647 52.56 5.95 14.96
C ASN A 647 52.65 5.03 16.19
N ILE A 648 51.53 4.54 16.71
CA ILE A 648 51.50 3.59 17.82
C ILE A 648 52.06 2.22 17.38
N GLU A 649 51.65 1.74 16.21
CA GLU A 649 52.15 0.49 15.64
C GLU A 649 53.64 0.59 15.31
N ARG A 650 54.07 1.73 14.74
CA ARG A 650 55.50 2.04 14.51
C ARG A 650 56.29 2.05 15.83
N LEU A 651 55.75 2.66 16.90
CA LEU A 651 56.38 2.70 18.22
C LEU A 651 56.54 1.28 18.80
N ASN A 652 55.50 0.46 18.72
CA ASN A 652 55.53 -0.92 19.21
C ASN A 652 56.53 -1.77 18.43
N PHE A 653 56.65 -1.54 17.13
CA PHE A 653 57.66 -2.18 16.29
C PHE A 653 59.07 -1.83 16.77
N PHE A 654 59.39 -0.56 16.97
CA PHE A 654 60.71 -0.14 17.45
C PHE A 654 61.02 -0.66 18.86
N LYS A 655 60.04 -0.67 19.77
CA LYS A 655 60.22 -1.28 21.11
C LYS A 655 60.57 -2.76 21.01
N SER A 656 59.82 -3.51 20.20
CA SER A 656 60.07 -4.94 20.01
C SER A 656 61.46 -5.21 19.43
N LEU A 657 61.90 -4.37 18.49
CA LEU A 657 63.25 -4.41 17.92
C LEU A 657 64.32 -4.20 18.99
N VAL A 658 64.16 -3.16 19.81
CA VAL A 658 65.11 -2.83 20.88
C VAL A 658 65.12 -3.90 21.97
N ASP A 659 63.96 -4.43 22.38
CA ASP A 659 63.86 -5.51 23.35
C ASP A 659 64.57 -6.79 22.87
N PHE A 660 64.38 -7.14 21.60
CA PHE A 660 65.08 -8.29 21.00
C PHE A 660 66.59 -8.09 21.00
N TYR A 661 67.07 -6.88 20.68
CA TYR A 661 68.48 -6.55 20.76
C TYR A 661 69.02 -6.67 22.20
N THR A 662 68.29 -6.15 23.19
CA THR A 662 68.65 -6.25 24.62
C THR A 662 68.77 -7.69 25.08
N LEU A 663 67.80 -8.55 24.73
CA LEU A 663 67.85 -9.98 25.02
C LEU A 663 69.03 -10.67 24.34
N SER A 664 69.39 -10.26 23.12
CA SER A 664 70.58 -10.76 22.41
C SER A 664 71.88 -10.37 23.10
N VAL A 665 72.02 -9.14 23.60
CA VAL A 665 73.20 -8.69 24.36
C VAL A 665 73.35 -9.49 25.65
N VAL A 666 72.25 -9.67 26.41
CA VAL A 666 72.22 -10.43 27.66
C VAL A 666 72.54 -11.91 27.43
N SER A 667 71.91 -12.55 26.44
CA SER A 667 72.12 -13.97 26.14
C SER A 667 73.53 -14.27 25.61
N ASN A 668 74.16 -13.32 24.92
CA ASN A 668 75.53 -13.46 24.40
C ASN A 668 76.62 -13.01 25.41
N ASN A 669 76.28 -12.72 26.67
CA ASN A 669 77.20 -12.22 27.71
C ASN A 669 78.06 -11.01 27.27
N ARG A 670 77.52 -10.12 26.43
CA ARG A 670 78.21 -8.89 26.03
C ARG A 670 78.09 -7.85 27.15
N THR A 671 79.17 -7.13 27.42
CA THR A 671 79.25 -6.13 28.50
C THR A 671 78.93 -4.71 28.05
N GLU A 672 78.80 -4.48 26.74
CA GLU A 672 78.60 -3.15 26.15
C GLU A 672 77.44 -3.19 25.14
N PHE A 673 76.59 -2.15 25.19
CA PHE A 673 75.55 -1.90 24.20
C PHE A 673 76.11 -1.10 23.00
N VAL A 674 75.41 -1.08 21.88
CA VAL A 674 75.77 -0.24 20.71
C VAL A 674 75.78 1.24 21.09
N CYS A 675 76.53 2.04 20.33
CA CYS A 675 76.45 3.50 20.43
C CYS A 675 74.99 3.97 20.33
N ASN A 676 74.66 5.09 20.96
CA ASN A 676 73.31 5.68 20.97
C ASN A 676 72.17 4.84 21.58
N TYR A 677 72.43 3.64 22.13
CA TYR A 677 71.39 2.80 22.73
C TYR A 677 70.59 3.50 23.83
N HIS A 678 71.26 4.29 24.69
CA HIS A 678 70.59 5.07 25.74
C HIS A 678 69.69 6.16 25.16
N TYR A 679 70.13 6.85 24.09
CA TYR A 679 69.32 7.85 23.38
C TYR A 679 68.09 7.23 22.71
N ILE A 680 68.23 6.04 22.11
CA ILE A 680 67.09 5.31 21.51
C ILE A 680 66.03 4.99 22.57
N LEU A 681 66.44 4.47 23.73
CA LEU A 681 65.52 4.17 24.84
C LEU A 681 64.83 5.43 25.37
N GLU A 682 65.56 6.54 25.49
CA GLU A 682 65.03 7.81 25.96
C GLU A 682 63.89 8.32 25.06
N VAL A 683 64.09 8.29 23.74
CA VAL A 683 63.06 8.68 22.76
C VAL A 683 61.85 7.75 22.81
N LEU A 684 62.07 6.43 22.86
CA LEU A 684 60.98 5.45 22.90
C LEU A 684 60.16 5.51 24.20
N ASN A 685 60.80 5.81 25.33
CA ASN A 685 60.15 5.98 26.62
C ASN A 685 59.38 7.30 26.70
N THR A 686 59.94 8.39 26.16
CA THR A 686 59.26 9.69 26.06
C THR A 686 58.02 9.57 25.18
N ALA A 687 58.13 8.90 24.02
CA ALA A 687 56.99 8.59 23.16
C ALA A 687 55.95 7.68 23.85
N CYS A 688 56.35 6.80 24.77
CA CYS A 688 55.44 5.93 25.52
C CYS A 688 54.66 6.65 26.64
N GLY A 689 55.26 7.64 27.30
CA GLY A 689 54.64 8.38 28.42
C GLY A 689 53.59 9.42 28.01
N SER A 690 53.40 9.63 26.71
CA SER A 690 52.66 10.75 26.15
C SER A 690 51.39 10.29 25.42
N SER A 691 50.55 9.46 26.05
CA SER A 691 49.40 8.79 25.40
C SER A 691 48.36 9.72 24.74
N ASP A 692 48.44 11.04 24.93
CA ASP A 692 47.54 12.06 24.36
C ASP A 692 48.14 12.89 23.19
N VAL A 693 49.40 12.67 22.80
CA VAL A 693 50.08 13.54 21.80
C VAL A 693 50.22 12.83 20.46
N ASP A 694 49.29 12.99 19.53
CA ASP A 694 49.45 12.46 18.15
C ASP A 694 50.75 12.99 17.46
N TRP A 695 51.76 12.11 17.34
CA TRP A 695 53.11 12.35 16.78
C TRP A 695 53.17 12.46 15.25
N SER A 696 52.05 12.75 14.57
CA SER A 696 52.06 13.03 13.15
C SER A 696 52.89 14.29 12.86
N LEU A 697 53.71 14.30 11.81
CA LEU A 697 54.54 15.46 11.44
C LEU A 697 53.71 16.74 11.28
N SER A 698 52.44 16.60 10.88
CA SER A 698 51.45 17.67 10.77
C SER A 698 51.02 18.29 12.11
N LYS A 699 51.08 17.55 13.24
CA LYS A 699 50.68 18.04 14.58
C LYS A 699 51.86 18.37 15.48
N VAL A 700 53.00 17.68 15.31
CA VAL A 700 54.30 18.03 15.91
C VAL A 700 54.66 19.49 15.60
N ILE A 701 54.36 19.93 14.38
CA ILE A 701 54.58 21.31 13.91
C ILE A 701 53.49 22.29 14.40
N LYS A 702 52.26 21.83 14.73
CA LYS A 702 51.21 22.69 15.31
C LYS A 702 51.57 23.19 16.72
N LEU A 703 52.41 22.45 17.47
CA LEU A 703 52.83 22.82 18.83
C LEU A 703 53.75 24.06 18.89
N ASP A 704 54.47 24.40 17.82
CA ASP A 704 55.36 25.57 17.77
C ASP A 704 54.75 26.83 17.13
N LEU A 705 53.60 26.71 16.46
CA LEU A 705 52.90 27.85 15.82
C LEU A 705 52.16 28.76 16.82
N GLY A 706 52.21 28.46 18.12
CA GLY A 706 51.58 29.25 19.18
C GLY A 706 52.26 30.59 19.52
N ASN A 707 53.46 30.86 19.02
CA ASN A 707 54.28 31.99 19.51
C ASN A 707 54.76 33.03 18.48
N THR A 708 54.35 32.98 17.20
CA THR A 708 54.94 33.89 16.18
C THR A 708 54.00 34.52 15.14
N CYS A 709 52.68 34.57 15.39
CA CYS A 709 51.76 35.39 14.59
C CYS A 709 51.01 36.42 15.44
N LYS A 710 51.75 37.45 15.90
CA LYS A 710 51.18 38.75 16.25
C LYS A 710 51.99 39.83 15.57
N GLU A 711 51.66 40.12 14.32
CA GLU A 711 51.58 41.49 13.80
C GLU A 711 51.09 41.46 12.36
N VAL A 712 50.31 42.49 12.03
CA VAL A 712 49.68 42.81 10.75
C VAL A 712 48.23 42.31 10.57
N MET A 713 47.35 43.31 10.65
CA MET A 713 45.94 43.40 10.21
C MET A 713 44.86 43.17 11.27
N ALA A 714 44.66 44.25 12.02
CA ALA A 714 43.45 44.59 12.74
C ALA A 714 42.20 44.58 11.85
N SER A 715 41.16 43.86 12.25
CA SER A 715 39.82 44.42 12.52
C SER A 715 38.81 43.32 12.83
N SER A 716 38.66 42.97 14.11
CA SER A 716 37.38 42.78 14.82
C SER A 716 37.65 42.13 16.19
N THR A 717 36.82 42.53 17.14
CA THR A 717 36.92 42.36 18.60
C THR A 717 36.90 40.90 19.09
N PRO A 718 37.42 40.63 20.30
CA PRO A 718 37.79 39.30 20.77
C PRO A 718 36.65 38.59 21.52
N THR A 719 36.52 37.27 21.31
CA THR A 719 35.90 36.37 22.27
C THR A 719 36.73 35.09 22.39
N SER A 720 36.73 34.55 23.61
CA SER A 720 37.58 33.53 24.22
C SER A 720 38.07 32.37 23.34
N ASN A 721 39.31 31.95 23.66
CA ASN A 721 39.80 30.58 23.46
C ASN A 721 38.72 29.58 23.90
N ASP A 722 38.15 28.87 22.94
CA ASP A 722 37.55 27.56 23.15
C ASP A 722 38.28 26.63 22.19
N ASP A 723 38.80 25.53 22.73
CA ASP A 723 39.42 24.45 21.97
C ASP A 723 38.49 24.01 20.83
N GLU A 724 39.06 23.79 19.63
CA GLU A 724 38.37 23.25 18.46
C GLU A 724 37.73 21.89 18.80
N TRP A 725 36.48 21.89 19.25
CA TRP A 725 35.59 20.75 19.16
C TRP A 725 34.79 20.89 17.86
N GLU A 726 34.96 19.96 16.92
CA GLU A 726 33.97 19.78 15.86
C GLU A 726 32.66 19.30 16.52
N GLU A 727 31.58 20.06 16.36
CA GLU A 727 30.23 19.57 16.67
C GLU A 727 29.88 18.45 15.67
N VAL A 728 30.15 17.21 16.06
CA VAL A 728 29.73 16.02 15.31
C VAL A 728 28.34 15.61 15.81
N ALA A 729 27.33 15.78 14.96
CA ALA A 729 26.01 15.23 15.21
C ALA A 729 26.06 13.69 15.04
N MET A 730 26.06 12.97 16.16
CA MET A 730 26.02 11.51 16.19
C MET A 730 24.61 11.01 16.50
N VAL A 731 24.17 9.98 15.78
CA VAL A 731 22.89 9.31 16.06
C VAL A 731 23.19 8.06 16.88
N LEU A 732 22.48 7.92 17.99
CA LEU A 732 22.61 6.77 18.87
C LEU A 732 21.48 5.78 18.59
N GLU A 733 21.81 4.67 17.94
CA GLU A 733 20.84 3.59 17.71
C GLU A 733 20.63 2.82 19.02
N ILE A 734 19.43 2.96 19.61
CA ILE A 734 19.06 2.22 20.82
C ILE A 734 18.43 0.90 20.40
N ARG A 735 19.10 -0.20 20.73
CA ARG A 735 18.58 -1.55 20.47
C ARG A 735 17.69 -1.97 21.63
N GLY A 736 16.36 -1.95 21.42
CA GLY A 736 15.38 -2.34 22.44
C GLY A 736 13.94 -1.94 22.16
N ALA A 737 12.99 -2.57 22.86
CA ALA A 737 11.57 -2.19 22.83
C ALA A 737 11.31 -1.08 23.84
N MET A 738 10.86 0.08 23.36
CA MET A 738 10.53 1.25 24.17
C MET A 738 9.05 1.61 23.98
N ASP A 739 8.34 1.87 25.08
CA ASP A 739 7.00 2.43 25.04
C ASP A 739 7.10 3.95 24.85
N ASN A 740 6.50 4.48 23.77
CA ASN A 740 6.65 5.89 23.40
C ASN A 740 6.20 6.83 24.52
N ILE A 741 5.05 6.54 25.14
CA ILE A 741 4.49 7.37 26.23
C ILE A 741 5.40 7.32 27.45
N SER A 742 5.82 6.14 27.89
CA SER A 742 6.74 5.99 29.04
C SER A 742 8.12 6.62 28.80
N THR A 743 8.63 6.55 27.58
CA THR A 743 9.91 7.17 27.18
C THR A 743 9.80 8.69 27.20
N GLN A 744 8.72 9.24 26.66
CA GLN A 744 8.46 10.68 26.66
C GLN A 744 8.28 11.22 28.09
N ASP A 745 7.55 10.51 28.94
CA ASP A 745 7.40 10.83 30.36
C ASP A 745 8.74 10.76 31.12
N ALA A 746 9.60 9.78 30.80
CA ALA A 746 10.92 9.66 31.40
C ALA A 746 11.87 10.79 30.96
N ILE A 747 11.81 11.20 29.70
CA ILE A 747 12.56 12.35 29.16
C ILE A 747 12.10 13.65 29.82
N CYS A 748 10.78 13.89 29.86
CA CYS A 748 10.18 15.05 30.52
C CYS A 748 10.52 15.12 32.02
N ALA A 749 10.67 13.96 32.67
CA ALA A 749 11.05 13.85 34.08
C ALA A 749 12.56 13.80 34.33
N HIS A 750 13.40 13.98 33.30
CA HIS A 750 14.88 13.88 33.38
C HIS A 750 15.40 12.56 33.98
N ARG A 751 14.67 11.47 33.75
CA ARG A 751 15.02 10.12 34.22
C ARG A 751 15.74 9.32 33.13
N CYS A 752 16.53 9.97 32.29
CA CYS A 752 17.27 9.32 31.21
C CYS A 752 18.74 9.72 31.26
N ALA A 753 19.65 8.77 31.06
CA ALA A 753 21.09 9.03 31.07
C ALA A 753 21.82 8.10 30.09
N VAL A 754 22.74 8.65 29.30
CA VAL A 754 23.67 7.84 28.50
C VAL A 754 24.92 7.57 29.35
N ARG A 755 25.14 6.29 29.68
CA ARG A 755 26.32 5.81 30.40
C ARG A 755 27.35 5.31 29.40
N ARG A 756 28.63 5.45 29.74
CA ARG A 756 29.76 5.01 28.89
C ARG A 756 29.76 5.64 27.49
N ALA A 757 29.39 6.91 27.38
CA ALA A 757 29.32 7.63 26.10
C ALA A 757 30.66 7.68 25.34
N HIS A 758 31.79 7.58 26.06
CA HIS A 758 33.15 7.55 25.50
C HIS A 758 33.58 6.17 24.97
N THR A 759 32.68 5.19 24.89
CA THR A 759 32.98 3.83 24.43
C THR A 759 32.18 3.50 23.18
N ASP A 760 32.66 2.55 22.38
CA ASP A 760 31.99 2.08 21.15
C ASP A 760 30.64 1.38 21.41
N ALA A 761 30.36 1.04 22.67
CA ALA A 761 29.14 0.39 23.14
C ALA A 761 28.50 1.18 24.31
N PRO A 762 27.97 2.37 24.04
CA PRO A 762 27.25 3.16 25.04
C PRO A 762 26.02 2.40 25.57
N LEU A 763 25.61 2.75 26.80
CA LEU A 763 24.40 2.21 27.44
C LEU A 763 23.41 3.34 27.69
N VAL A 764 22.17 3.19 27.24
CA VAL A 764 21.11 4.17 27.51
C VAL A 764 20.25 3.69 28.67
N GLN A 765 20.18 4.49 29.72
CA GLN A 765 19.24 4.29 30.82
C GLN A 765 18.01 5.15 30.59
N ILE A 766 16.81 4.55 30.61
CA ILE A 766 15.52 5.24 30.57
C ILE A 766 14.69 4.74 31.75
N SER A 767 14.41 5.63 32.71
CA SER A 767 13.94 5.29 34.05
C SER A 767 14.83 4.23 34.73
N GLY A 768 14.32 3.00 34.90
CA GLY A 768 15.00 1.89 35.55
C GLY A 768 15.51 0.82 34.57
N THR A 769 15.35 1.01 33.27
CA THR A 769 15.71 0.03 32.24
C THR A 769 16.99 0.47 31.52
N LEU A 770 17.89 -0.48 31.28
CA LEU A 770 19.13 -0.27 30.54
C LEU A 770 19.00 -0.89 29.15
N PHE A 771 19.46 -0.14 28.15
CA PHE A 771 19.48 -0.53 26.75
C PHE A 771 20.92 -0.49 26.22
N THR A 772 21.25 -1.47 25.38
CA THR A 772 22.51 -1.49 24.62
C THR A 772 22.38 -0.60 23.39
N SER A 773 23.43 0.12 23.05
CA SER A 773 23.44 1.00 21.89
C SER A 773 24.80 1.02 21.21
N GLN A 774 24.83 1.46 19.96
CA GLN A 774 26.02 1.62 19.14
C GLN A 774 25.99 3.00 18.48
N TRP A 775 27.17 3.61 18.31
CA TRP A 775 27.30 4.87 17.60
C TRP A 775 27.26 4.63 16.09
N GLU A 776 26.37 5.33 15.37
CA GLU A 776 26.32 5.30 13.90
C GLU A 776 26.49 6.71 13.31
N PHE A 777 27.09 6.79 12.12
CA PHE A 777 27.25 8.02 11.36
C PHE A 777 26.18 8.09 10.27
N ALA A 778 25.45 9.22 10.22
CA ALA A 778 24.46 9.65 9.22
C ALA A 778 22.96 9.40 9.52
N SER A 779 22.13 9.98 8.64
CA SER A 779 20.96 10.83 8.93
C SER A 779 19.62 10.14 9.22
N GLY A 780 19.02 10.50 10.36
CA GLY A 780 17.63 10.22 10.73
C GLY A 780 17.51 9.78 12.19
N SER A 781 17.43 10.73 13.13
CA SER A 781 17.39 10.42 14.57
C SER A 781 15.95 10.36 15.12
N ASP A 782 15.58 9.25 15.76
CA ASP A 782 14.33 9.12 16.50
C ASP A 782 14.41 9.62 17.96
N LEU A 783 15.58 10.08 18.42
CA LEU A 783 15.82 10.76 19.70
C LEU A 783 16.78 11.94 19.53
N ILE A 784 16.45 13.07 20.14
CA ILE A 784 17.27 14.30 20.14
C ILE A 784 18.05 14.33 21.45
N LEU A 785 19.39 14.46 21.40
CA LEU A 785 20.26 14.55 22.57
C LEU A 785 20.86 15.96 22.69
N ARG A 786 21.09 16.42 23.92
CA ARG A 786 21.81 17.65 24.27
C ARG A 786 22.99 17.30 25.18
N ALA A 787 24.16 17.86 24.90
CA ALA A 787 25.31 17.74 25.78
C ALA A 787 25.14 18.59 27.04
N ASP A 788 25.39 17.99 28.21
CA ASP A 788 25.48 18.65 29.51
C ASP A 788 26.80 18.21 30.17
N GLY A 789 27.87 18.98 29.93
CA GLY A 789 29.23 18.63 30.34
C GLY A 789 29.75 17.35 29.67
N GLN A 790 30.20 16.37 30.46
CA GLN A 790 30.68 15.06 29.96
C GLN A 790 29.55 14.03 29.74
N GLN A 791 28.29 14.44 29.80
CA GLN A 791 27.13 13.55 29.67
C GLN A 791 26.18 14.02 28.56
N LEU A 792 25.57 13.07 27.87
CA LEU A 792 24.53 13.34 26.87
C LEU A 792 23.15 13.06 27.48
N GLN A 793 22.25 14.04 27.41
CA GLN A 793 20.88 13.96 27.92
C GLN A 793 19.87 13.98 26.75
N PRO A 794 18.93 13.03 26.68
CA PRO A 794 17.86 13.09 25.68
C PRO A 794 16.85 14.20 25.99
N ILE A 795 16.49 14.98 24.97
CA ILE A 795 15.58 16.13 25.04
C ILE A 795 14.32 15.97 24.17
N GLY A 796 14.24 14.94 23.32
CA GLY A 796 13.05 14.68 22.49
C GLY A 796 13.10 13.33 21.78
N ALA A 797 11.96 12.88 21.24
CA ALA A 797 11.84 11.65 20.45
C ALA A 797 10.78 11.78 19.33
N SER A 798 10.87 10.91 18.31
CA SER A 798 10.00 10.81 17.11
C SER A 798 8.68 10.05 17.39
N ASP A 799 7.62 10.34 16.61
CA ASP A 799 6.26 9.84 16.81
C ASP A 799 6.01 8.39 16.34
N VAL A 800 7.02 7.72 15.75
CA VAL A 800 6.86 6.40 15.12
C VAL A 800 7.32 5.26 16.04
N ARG A 801 6.58 4.15 16.03
CA ARG A 801 6.80 2.97 16.89
C ARG A 801 8.12 2.27 16.55
N LEU A 802 9.06 2.27 17.49
CA LEU A 802 10.40 1.67 17.38
C LEU A 802 10.33 0.12 17.49
N VAL A 803 11.05 -0.62 16.64
CA VAL A 803 11.00 -2.09 16.54
C VAL A 803 12.29 -2.76 17.09
N ALA A 804 12.11 -3.55 18.18
CA ALA A 804 12.80 -4.73 18.81
C ALA A 804 14.30 -5.07 18.52
N GLU A 805 15.13 -5.66 19.41
CA GLU A 805 14.98 -6.66 20.50
C GLU A 805 15.58 -6.25 21.86
N LYS A 806 15.08 -6.81 22.97
CA LYS A 806 15.39 -6.47 24.38
C LYS A 806 16.53 -7.33 24.95
N ALA A 807 17.50 -6.70 25.63
CA ALA A 807 18.42 -7.43 26.53
C ALA A 807 17.77 -7.65 27.91
N LEU A 808 17.60 -8.92 28.31
CA LEU A 808 17.22 -9.30 29.66
C LEU A 808 18.49 -9.31 30.53
N ILE A 809 18.53 -8.47 31.56
CA ILE A 809 19.45 -8.65 32.68
C ILE A 809 18.87 -9.80 33.51
N SER A 810 19.54 -10.96 33.51
CA SER A 810 19.32 -11.98 34.54
C SER A 810 19.97 -11.46 35.83
N PRO A 811 19.26 -11.41 36.96
CA PRO A 811 19.90 -11.24 38.24
C PRO A 811 20.43 -12.62 38.66
N ASP A 812 21.74 -12.82 38.67
CA ASP A 812 22.39 -13.83 39.51
C ASP A 812 23.84 -13.37 39.80
N ASP A 813 24.10 -13.19 41.10
CA ASP A 813 25.34 -12.87 41.86
C ASP A 813 26.04 -11.51 41.71
#